data_AF-A0A7Y8HZS7-F1
#
_entry.id   AF-A0A7Y8HZS7-F1
#
_cell.length_a   1.000
_cell.length_b   1.000
_cell.length_c   1.000
_cell.angle_alpha   90.00
_cell.angle_beta   90.00
_cell.angle_gamma   90.00
#
_symmetry.space_group_name_H-M   'P 1'
#
loop_
_entity.id
_entity.type
_entity.pdbx_description
1 polymer ?
#
loop_
_entity_poly.entity_id
_entity_poly.type
_entity_poly.pdbx_seq_one_letter_code
_entity_poly.pdbx_strand_id
1 'polypeptide(L)'
;MGSPAFNFSRNLDFLNQAGSLGFKVAGTVDQQVGAALLKDTPFPDRTIRFGDMKLEASTASPIVFSRQGGDKISFSAKGGAFAGAGVYVNASELLKDLPAGQFASPALDFEAAPGDFLAAVRWGYDASATASGAMALGAAGSATIQAQESADGLFAVVRRLPKATGARTLIQSVADSWLLPRQIRSVEDLAPGTWLLAEVLGSVQVKLGAALGYDFNWVREVGLGQLKGDIGLRVQLGLATAIGFKAAGRCVVVVSRESGEKTLRLRVLRVKSRQLDFALNASAAVKAVDTLLPRDADDLVKAVFGVHGEQILKDIAVVQKWTDVKKPLPELLAAAGVDGAEELIARIAGIEVSELAARVDEALNRVAEFTRKWEDLPHTVSSAILRLASGKPAIAEVKEIAAALAAADKAALEKLLKERLSRIDFPSTPAGQLIEAIANGPALALLLKPLTEVKSVAEKVLGVLDGSEIESVFARFQTYLEERLNFDAILQPLSKASFKTLDGLLRKRLADFLGKQNLDFEDLDRIRGAINVVIGRRQEFYEKALEAIHRRYTFDLAYAFQKSSENQALLDATFDFSQDPAGVRTFFEHALAGDFDFVFTNHHPRVKLNLAELSHNIRRQSHTDVTLPFMSRSMGHMNDSLATARVEEQDGRVVAYRLETSDKVANNQRTSVLSLSMALSAAGFEAGQVRVHQKKLDLTYSSVFVRRDMTRKQLASALEPIAVACFPNQLKDLDHYVDFIDRRTEEAIPATPTTLGNGVVALQAVLPEGAAAAAGACWLALPSDKKDPVYRDMSMAIQMRLKKLLHESYFTEPERYHNLVPAQVLLAYCSMPPRVDAGMSNPPYWDTANEQEVSAMLGKDQTVKKMQDLLKKAEALLKDTGDAGQYKPRDAGRILGSVSPRDPRLRGLLFVEFEIISHAFQAGLKMAQFKEKSAKPQGAVVALAEFGAKLTTAFNQEVVNMYVGDSVRAIGTALFLAATRAIAPPHLAAALSGASALLTIEFAKPGAPFDTQAVLNKGRLPDGLAVVSESVAEIV
;
A
#
# COMPACT_ATOMS: atom_id res chain seq x y z
N MET A 1 10.12 8.42 57.07
CA MET A 1 8.84 9.17 57.00
C MET A 1 7.91 8.41 56.07
N GLY A 2 6.63 8.24 56.42
CA GLY A 2 5.69 7.50 55.58
C GLY A 2 5.36 8.25 54.28
N SER A 3 5.31 7.53 53.17
CA SER A 3 4.92 8.08 51.86
C SER A 3 3.49 8.62 51.88
N PRO A 4 3.22 9.83 51.34
CA PRO A 4 1.86 10.35 51.23
C PRO A 4 1.01 9.44 50.34
N ALA A 5 -0.20 9.12 50.82
CA ALA A 5 -1.21 8.38 50.07
C ALA A 5 -2.18 9.35 49.38
N PHE A 6 -2.53 9.04 48.13
CA PHE A 6 -3.49 9.78 47.31
C PHE A 6 -4.69 8.87 47.01
N ASN A 7 -5.86 9.22 47.54
CA ASN A 7 -7.06 8.39 47.46
C ASN A 7 -7.97 8.83 46.31
N PHE A 8 -8.69 7.89 45.71
CA PHE A 8 -9.72 8.17 44.69
C PHE A 8 -11.02 8.65 45.34
N SER A 9 -11.02 9.90 45.85
CA SER A 9 -12.08 10.39 46.74
C SER A 9 -13.44 10.60 46.04
N ARG A 10 -13.43 10.93 44.74
CA ARG A 10 -14.65 11.15 43.93
C ARG A 10 -15.27 9.89 43.33
N ASN A 11 -14.58 8.74 43.41
CA ASN A 11 -14.96 7.53 42.66
C ASN A 11 -15.51 6.41 43.55
N LEU A 12 -15.77 6.72 44.82
CA LEU A 12 -16.15 5.73 45.83
C LEU A 12 -17.40 4.93 45.46
N ASP A 13 -18.35 5.54 44.75
CA ASP A 13 -19.58 4.89 44.28
C ASP A 13 -19.36 3.84 43.18
N PHE A 14 -18.20 3.88 42.51
CA PHE A 14 -17.82 2.98 41.42
C PHE A 14 -16.75 1.95 41.81
N LEU A 15 -16.11 2.17 42.95
CA LEU A 15 -15.23 1.23 43.61
C LEU A 15 -16.11 0.32 44.47
N ASN A 16 -15.77 -0.94 44.69
CA ASN A 16 -16.59 -1.92 45.46
C ASN A 16 -16.76 -1.56 46.97
N GLN A 17 -17.08 -0.31 47.31
CA GLN A 17 -17.21 0.27 48.65
C GLN A 17 -15.97 0.11 49.56
N ALA A 18 -14.81 -0.25 49.01
CA ALA A 18 -13.54 -0.22 49.72
C ALA A 18 -13.02 1.23 49.77
N GLY A 19 -13.45 1.98 50.77
CA GLY A 19 -13.22 3.42 50.97
C GLY A 19 -11.77 3.88 51.22
N SER A 20 -10.78 3.21 50.67
CA SER A 20 -9.36 3.55 50.83
C SER A 20 -8.51 3.29 49.60
N LEU A 21 -9.10 2.99 48.44
CA LEU A 21 -8.37 2.69 47.21
C LEU A 21 -7.72 3.96 46.63
N GLY A 22 -6.41 3.89 46.42
CA GLY A 22 -5.56 5.01 46.03
C GLY A 22 -4.17 4.51 45.67
N PHE A 23 -3.25 5.45 45.41
CA PHE A 23 -1.84 5.14 45.17
C PHE A 23 -0.93 5.82 46.19
N LYS A 24 0.22 5.19 46.44
CA LYS A 24 1.28 5.74 47.27
C LYS A 24 2.51 6.05 46.43
N VAL A 25 3.25 7.06 46.88
CA VAL A 25 4.48 7.53 46.27
C VAL A 25 5.66 6.88 47.01
N ALA A 26 6.14 5.71 46.54
CA ALA A 26 7.17 4.93 47.24
C ALA A 26 8.49 4.84 46.44
N GLY A 27 9.60 5.40 46.94
CA GLY A 27 10.91 5.40 46.27
C GLY A 27 11.83 6.52 46.78
N THR A 28 13.03 6.68 46.20
CA THR A 28 13.94 7.79 46.53
C THR A 28 13.45 9.08 45.85
N VAL A 29 12.86 9.99 46.61
CA VAL A 29 12.37 11.28 46.11
C VAL A 29 13.44 12.35 46.28
N ASP A 30 13.67 13.17 45.25
CA ASP A 30 14.46 14.39 45.35
C ASP A 30 14.02 15.24 46.55
N GLN A 31 14.96 15.76 47.34
CA GLN A 31 14.67 16.44 48.61
C GLN A 31 13.73 17.64 48.44
N GLN A 32 13.83 18.38 47.32
CA GLN A 32 12.97 19.52 47.02
C GLN A 32 11.55 19.07 46.64
N VAL A 33 11.44 17.98 45.86
CA VAL A 33 10.16 17.39 45.46
C VAL A 33 9.43 16.78 46.67
N GLY A 34 10.16 16.09 47.54
CA GLY A 34 9.63 15.53 48.80
C GLY A 34 9.18 16.61 49.77
N ALA A 35 9.94 17.70 49.91
CA ALA A 35 9.54 18.85 50.72
C ALA A 35 8.29 19.54 50.17
N ALA A 36 8.20 19.70 48.85
CA ALA A 36 7.03 20.27 48.19
C ALA A 36 5.76 19.43 48.44
N LEU A 37 5.85 18.10 48.30
CA LEU A 37 4.75 17.18 48.59
C LEU A 37 4.30 17.19 50.06
N LEU A 38 5.24 17.31 51.01
CA LEU A 38 4.93 17.33 52.44
C LEU A 38 4.31 18.64 52.91
N LYS A 39 4.79 19.77 52.38
CA LYS A 39 4.34 21.12 52.76
C LYS A 39 3.25 21.69 51.85
N ASP A 40 2.88 20.96 50.80
CA ASP A 40 2.00 21.40 49.72
C ASP A 40 2.44 22.74 49.08
N THR A 41 3.74 22.98 48.97
CA THR A 41 4.27 24.11 48.20
C THR A 41 4.34 23.74 46.72
N PRO A 42 4.40 24.72 45.79
CA PRO A 42 4.60 24.45 44.37
C PRO A 42 5.77 23.52 44.08
N PHE A 43 5.63 22.69 43.05
CA PHE A 43 6.76 21.93 42.52
C PHE A 43 7.81 22.86 41.89
N PRO A 44 9.10 22.48 41.89
CA PRO A 44 10.12 23.23 41.15
C PRO A 44 9.78 23.24 39.65
N ASP A 45 10.10 24.34 38.96
CA ASP A 45 9.80 24.54 37.53
C ASP A 45 10.72 23.70 36.62
N ARG A 46 10.48 22.39 36.65
CA ARG A 46 11.14 21.37 35.83
C ARG A 46 10.23 20.15 35.73
N THR A 47 10.48 19.30 34.75
CA THR A 47 9.81 18.00 34.68
C THR A 47 10.23 17.11 35.84
N ILE A 48 9.24 16.50 36.48
CA ILE A 48 9.37 15.60 37.61
C ILE A 48 8.78 14.26 37.19
N ARG A 49 9.65 13.29 36.94
CA ARG A 49 9.26 11.92 36.65
C ARG A 49 9.22 11.15 37.95
N PHE A 50 8.08 10.55 38.25
CA PHE A 50 7.96 9.67 39.39
C PHE A 50 8.36 8.22 39.05
N GLY A 51 9.18 8.03 38.00
CA GLY A 51 9.47 6.74 37.35
C GLY A 51 10.14 5.67 38.21
N ASP A 52 10.75 6.06 39.34
CA ASP A 52 11.31 5.12 40.33
C ASP A 52 10.33 4.84 41.49
N MET A 53 9.06 5.27 41.35
CA MET A 53 8.07 5.16 42.42
C MET A 53 7.08 4.05 42.16
N LYS A 54 7.07 3.06 43.04
CA LYS A 54 6.07 1.99 43.03
C LYS A 54 4.72 2.60 43.39
N LEU A 55 3.84 2.75 42.39
CA LEU A 55 2.42 2.97 42.61
C LEU A 55 1.84 1.66 43.11
N GLU A 56 1.82 1.49 44.43
CA GLU A 56 1.12 0.37 45.07
C GLU A 56 -0.34 0.76 45.23
N ALA A 57 -1.24 -0.12 44.80
CA ALA A 57 -2.62 -0.06 45.25
C ALA A 57 -2.59 -0.07 46.79
N SER A 58 -3.39 0.79 47.42
CA SER A 58 -3.47 0.85 48.89
C SER A 58 -3.98 -0.43 49.55
N THR A 59 -4.36 -1.46 48.77
CA THR A 59 -4.78 -2.80 49.21
C THR A 59 -4.10 -3.88 48.36
N ALA A 60 -4.02 -5.12 48.89
CA ALA A 60 -3.41 -6.26 48.20
C ALA A 60 -4.26 -6.83 47.04
N SER A 61 -5.50 -6.36 46.87
CA SER A 61 -6.43 -6.81 45.82
C SER A 61 -6.41 -5.84 44.62
N PRO A 62 -6.67 -6.31 43.39
CA PRO A 62 -6.82 -5.45 42.22
C PRO A 62 -7.87 -4.35 42.45
N ILE A 63 -7.63 -3.16 41.89
CA ILE A 63 -8.61 -2.07 41.95
C ILE A 63 -9.67 -2.36 40.88
N VAL A 64 -10.88 -2.68 41.32
CA VAL A 64 -12.00 -3.02 40.43
C VAL A 64 -12.97 -1.86 40.37
N PHE A 65 -13.17 -1.32 39.16
CA PHE A 65 -14.25 -0.40 38.88
C PHE A 65 -15.44 -1.19 38.34
N SER A 66 -16.62 -0.97 38.92
CA SER A 66 -17.86 -1.59 38.48
C SER A 66 -19.04 -0.63 38.55
N ARG A 67 -20.07 -0.88 37.73
CA ARG A 67 -21.37 -0.21 37.85
C ARG A 67 -22.33 -1.17 38.55
N GLN A 68 -23.19 -0.67 39.45
CA GLN A 68 -24.24 -1.48 40.09
C GLN A 68 -25.03 -2.26 39.03
N GLY A 69 -24.85 -3.59 38.99
CA GLY A 69 -25.52 -4.52 38.07
C GLY A 69 -24.81 -4.87 36.75
N GLY A 70 -23.54 -4.46 36.50
CA GLY A 70 -22.85 -4.73 35.23
C GLY A 70 -21.31 -4.78 35.25
N ASP A 71 -20.73 -4.61 34.05
CA ASP A 71 -19.32 -4.69 33.61
C ASP A 71 -18.24 -4.33 34.65
N LYS A 72 -17.14 -5.11 34.69
CA LYS A 72 -16.01 -4.95 35.63
C LYS A 72 -14.69 -4.70 34.89
N ILE A 73 -13.93 -3.71 35.32
CA ILE A 73 -12.54 -3.47 34.88
C ILE A 73 -11.62 -3.62 36.09
N SER A 74 -10.56 -4.42 35.93
CA SER A 74 -9.57 -4.64 36.98
C SER A 74 -8.24 -4.00 36.60
N PHE A 75 -7.77 -3.06 37.41
CA PHE A 75 -6.42 -2.51 37.31
C PHE A 75 -5.47 -3.40 38.12
N SER A 76 -4.52 -4.03 37.46
CA SER A 76 -3.64 -5.01 38.10
C SER A 76 -2.47 -4.31 38.82
N ALA A 77 -2.12 -4.81 40.01
CA ALA A 77 -1.04 -4.28 40.84
C ALA A 77 0.28 -5.07 40.72
N LYS A 78 0.34 -6.09 39.85
CA LYS A 78 1.43 -7.10 39.83
C LYS A 78 2.57 -6.83 38.85
N GLY A 79 2.53 -5.76 38.04
CA GLY A 79 3.59 -5.44 37.08
C GLY A 79 4.03 -3.99 37.15
N GLY A 80 5.14 -3.71 37.83
CA GLY A 80 5.73 -2.35 37.96
C GLY A 80 6.16 -1.68 36.63
N ALA A 81 5.91 -2.29 35.47
CA ALA A 81 6.27 -1.75 34.16
C ALA A 81 5.22 -0.78 33.56
N PHE A 82 3.95 -0.84 33.98
CA PHE A 82 2.85 -0.10 33.32
C PHE A 82 2.23 1.04 34.14
N ALA A 83 2.42 1.05 35.46
CA ALA A 83 1.99 2.16 36.31
C ALA A 83 3.07 3.25 36.37
N GLY A 84 2.69 4.52 36.24
CA GLY A 84 3.61 5.64 36.34
C GLY A 84 2.89 6.95 36.61
N ALA A 85 3.60 7.93 37.16
CA ALA A 85 3.08 9.28 37.35
C ALA A 85 4.17 10.31 37.01
N GLY A 86 3.79 11.55 36.74
CA GLY A 86 4.75 12.63 36.52
C GLY A 86 4.11 14.01 36.43
N VAL A 87 4.94 15.03 36.54
CA VAL A 87 4.60 16.44 36.30
C VAL A 87 5.54 16.96 35.23
N TYR A 88 4.98 17.57 34.18
CA TYR A 88 5.71 17.94 32.97
C TYR A 88 5.54 19.42 32.69
N VAL A 89 6.62 20.08 32.27
CA VAL A 89 6.59 21.49 31.86
C VAL A 89 6.06 21.69 30.45
N ASN A 90 6.01 20.64 29.64
CA ASN A 90 5.50 20.69 28.27
C ASN A 90 4.89 19.33 27.85
N ALA A 91 4.01 19.39 26.84
CA ALA A 91 3.33 18.23 26.30
C ALA A 91 4.28 17.20 25.66
N SER A 92 5.38 17.64 25.02
CA SER A 92 6.33 16.75 24.35
C SER A 92 6.98 15.77 25.34
N GLU A 93 7.31 16.24 26.54
CA GLU A 93 7.89 15.40 27.59
C GLU A 93 6.87 14.44 28.21
N LEU A 94 5.62 14.87 28.40
CA LEU A 94 4.54 13.97 28.81
C LEU A 94 4.33 12.84 27.79
N LEU A 95 4.27 13.19 26.49
CA LEU A 95 4.06 12.22 25.40
C LEU A 95 5.21 11.21 25.25
N LYS A 96 6.44 11.55 25.70
CA LYS A 96 7.58 10.62 25.75
C LYS A 96 7.45 9.59 26.88
N ASP A 97 6.79 9.96 27.97
CA ASP A 97 6.67 9.17 29.20
C ASP A 97 5.37 8.34 29.28
N LEU A 98 4.39 8.64 28.42
CA LEU A 98 3.38 7.68 28.00
C LEU A 98 4.07 6.62 27.11
N PRO A 99 3.85 5.30 27.30
CA PRO A 99 4.63 4.25 26.65
C PRO A 99 4.82 4.50 25.15
N ALA A 100 6.11 4.62 24.79
CA ALA A 100 6.54 5.30 23.57
C ALA A 100 6.02 4.62 22.29
N GLY A 101 5.26 5.39 21.51
CA GLY A 101 4.71 4.99 20.20
C GLY A 101 3.19 4.95 20.16
N GLN A 102 2.52 4.85 21.31
CA GLN A 102 1.07 4.66 21.33
C GLN A 102 0.26 5.96 21.26
N PHE A 103 0.77 7.06 21.83
CA PHE A 103 0.04 8.32 21.97
C PHE A 103 0.69 9.49 21.21
N ALA A 104 1.71 9.23 20.40
CA ALA A 104 2.45 10.25 19.64
C ALA A 104 1.70 10.66 18.37
N SER A 105 0.54 11.29 18.54
CA SER A 105 -0.19 11.94 17.46
C SER A 105 -0.06 13.47 17.60
N PRO A 106 0.28 14.21 16.53
CA PRO A 106 0.17 15.68 16.51
C PRO A 106 -1.23 16.20 16.87
N ALA A 107 -2.26 15.34 16.82
CA ALA A 107 -3.65 15.67 17.17
C ALA A 107 -3.94 15.70 18.69
N LEU A 108 -2.99 15.29 19.53
CA LEU A 108 -3.07 15.37 21.00
C LEU A 108 -2.28 16.58 21.50
N ASP A 109 -2.95 17.72 21.59
CA ASP A 109 -2.47 18.90 22.31
C ASP A 109 -3.15 18.98 23.69
N PHE A 110 -2.40 19.42 24.69
CA PHE A 110 -2.86 19.67 26.06
C PHE A 110 -2.96 21.18 26.35
N GLU A 111 -2.68 22.03 25.35
CA GLU A 111 -2.79 23.49 25.39
C GLU A 111 -2.05 24.13 26.59
N ALA A 112 -0.94 23.57 27.03
CA ALA A 112 -0.22 24.07 28.21
C ALA A 112 0.42 25.45 27.94
N ALA A 113 0.09 26.45 28.75
CA ALA A 113 0.75 27.76 28.71
C ALA A 113 2.03 27.76 29.56
N PRO A 114 2.97 28.72 29.37
CA PRO A 114 4.20 28.80 30.17
C PRO A 114 4.01 28.85 31.70
N GLY A 115 2.81 29.24 32.16
CA GLY A 115 2.41 29.29 33.56
C GLY A 115 1.80 28.00 34.12
N ASP A 116 1.68 26.94 33.32
CA ASP A 116 1.01 25.69 33.71
C ASP A 116 1.98 24.50 33.84
N PHE A 117 1.58 23.51 34.64
CA PHE A 117 2.11 22.16 34.62
C PHE A 117 1.08 21.18 34.04
N LEU A 118 1.59 20.12 33.40
CA LEU A 118 0.82 18.94 33.04
C LEU A 118 1.11 17.83 34.04
N ALA A 119 0.12 17.42 34.82
CA ALA A 119 0.23 16.33 35.76
C ALA A 119 -0.43 15.08 35.18
N ALA A 120 0.23 13.93 35.20
CA ALA A 120 -0.31 12.69 34.65
C ALA A 120 -0.12 11.48 35.57
N VAL A 121 -1.11 10.61 35.61
CA VAL A 121 -1.04 9.27 36.21
C VAL A 121 -1.51 8.26 35.17
N ARG A 122 -0.73 7.19 34.97
CA ARG A 122 -1.03 6.09 34.06
C ARG A 122 -0.98 4.75 34.78
N TRP A 123 -1.81 3.80 34.34
CA TRP A 123 -1.90 2.46 34.91
C TRP A 123 -2.30 1.43 33.84
N GLY A 124 -1.68 0.24 33.90
CA GLY A 124 -2.12 -0.91 33.10
C GLY A 124 -3.40 -1.56 33.64
N TYR A 125 -4.25 -2.07 32.77
CA TYR A 125 -5.46 -2.80 33.15
C TYR A 125 -5.57 -4.14 32.42
N ASP A 126 -6.20 -5.11 33.09
CA ASP A 126 -6.59 -6.39 32.50
C ASP A 126 -8.11 -6.37 32.27
N ALA A 127 -8.51 -6.61 31.02
CA ALA A 127 -9.90 -6.81 30.65
C ALA A 127 -10.17 -8.32 30.55
N SER A 128 -10.49 -8.96 31.69
CA SER A 128 -10.91 -10.36 31.69
C SER A 128 -12.18 -10.53 30.83
N ALA A 129 -12.08 -11.36 29.79
CA ALA A 129 -13.05 -11.48 28.71
C ALA A 129 -14.39 -12.12 29.12
N THR A 130 -15.42 -11.29 29.28
CA THR A 130 -16.82 -11.62 28.98
C THR A 130 -17.47 -10.46 28.24
N ALA A 131 -17.10 -10.20 26.99
CA ALA A 131 -17.74 -9.23 26.07
C ALA A 131 -17.94 -7.76 26.54
N SER A 132 -17.54 -7.40 27.78
CA SER A 132 -18.02 -6.22 28.51
C SER A 132 -16.92 -5.23 28.92
N GLY A 133 -15.66 -5.66 29.04
CA GLY A 133 -14.56 -4.81 29.48
C GLY A 133 -14.21 -3.66 28.51
N ALA A 134 -14.19 -3.93 27.20
CA ALA A 134 -13.99 -2.90 26.17
C ALA A 134 -15.19 -1.95 26.07
N MET A 135 -16.40 -2.47 26.31
CA MET A 135 -17.60 -1.65 26.42
C MET A 135 -17.53 -0.72 27.62
N ALA A 136 -16.85 -1.03 28.73
CA ALA A 136 -16.81 -0.16 29.91
C ALA A 136 -15.84 1.05 29.79
N LEU A 137 -14.81 0.97 28.93
CA LEU A 137 -13.87 2.07 28.64
C LEU A 137 -14.30 2.98 27.48
N GLY A 138 -15.40 2.66 26.80
CA GLY A 138 -15.96 3.48 25.73
C GLY A 138 -15.35 3.23 24.35
N ALA A 139 -15.18 1.98 23.93
CA ALA A 139 -14.66 1.67 22.59
C ALA A 139 -15.61 0.85 21.71
N ALA A 140 -15.90 1.46 20.55
CA ALA A 140 -15.99 0.88 19.21
C ALA A 140 -16.54 -0.55 19.07
N GLY A 141 -17.86 -0.66 18.85
CA GLY A 141 -18.52 -1.59 17.92
C GLY A 141 -18.09 -3.06 17.92
N SER A 142 -18.95 -3.94 18.46
CA SER A 142 -19.12 -5.40 18.22
C SER A 142 -17.92 -6.32 17.90
N ALA A 143 -16.67 -5.93 18.17
CA ALA A 143 -15.51 -6.79 17.99
C ALA A 143 -15.33 -7.69 19.23
N THR A 144 -15.74 -8.94 19.11
CA THR A 144 -15.55 -9.97 20.14
C THR A 144 -14.06 -10.27 20.34
N ILE A 145 -13.52 -9.88 21.49
CA ILE A 145 -12.21 -10.34 21.98
C ILE A 145 -12.39 -11.80 22.42
N GLN A 146 -12.02 -12.77 21.58
CA GLN A 146 -11.77 -14.14 22.05
C GLN A 146 -10.35 -14.18 22.60
N ALA A 147 -10.23 -14.19 23.92
CA ALA A 147 -8.96 -14.15 24.62
C ALA A 147 -8.26 -15.53 24.56
N GLN A 148 -7.11 -15.58 23.87
CA GLN A 148 -5.99 -16.38 24.33
C GLN A 148 -4.85 -15.40 24.59
N GLU A 149 -4.43 -15.34 25.85
CA GLU A 149 -3.45 -14.44 26.48
C GLU A 149 -3.96 -13.01 26.81
N SER A 150 -3.89 -12.67 28.10
CA SER A 150 -4.23 -11.36 28.69
C SER A 150 -3.42 -10.26 28.03
N ALA A 151 -4.06 -9.42 27.21
CA ALA A 151 -3.41 -8.26 26.64
C ALA A 151 -3.58 -7.07 27.61
N ASP A 152 -2.51 -6.70 28.31
CA ASP A 152 -2.48 -5.51 29.17
C ASP A 152 -2.73 -4.24 28.33
N GLY A 153 -3.78 -3.47 28.64
CA GLY A 153 -4.06 -2.15 28.04
C GLY A 153 -3.66 -1.01 28.99
N LEU A 154 -3.42 0.20 28.47
CA LEU A 154 -3.08 1.37 29.29
C LEU A 154 -4.27 2.34 29.47
N PHE A 155 -4.45 2.84 30.69
CA PHE A 155 -5.29 3.99 30.99
C PHE A 155 -4.45 5.13 31.59
N ALA A 156 -4.73 6.39 31.24
CA ALA A 156 -4.07 7.55 31.80
C ALA A 156 -5.02 8.73 32.01
N VAL A 157 -4.73 9.52 33.04
CA VAL A 157 -5.41 10.79 33.36
C VAL A 157 -4.38 11.89 33.32
N VAL A 158 -4.68 12.98 32.62
CA VAL A 158 -3.84 14.17 32.52
C VAL A 158 -4.61 15.39 33.01
N ARG A 159 -3.98 16.24 33.80
CA ARG A 159 -4.49 17.54 34.27
C ARG A 159 -3.55 18.67 33.89
N ARG A 160 -4.11 19.76 33.37
CA ARG A 160 -3.44 21.07 33.23
C ARG A 160 -3.82 21.96 34.41
N LEU A 161 -2.82 22.42 35.16
CA LEU A 161 -3.00 23.24 36.37
C LEU A 161 -1.92 24.33 36.46
N PRO A 162 -2.19 25.48 37.09
CA PRO A 162 -1.18 26.54 37.27
C PRO A 162 0.03 26.04 38.04
N LYS A 163 1.24 26.49 37.67
CA LYS A 163 2.50 26.15 38.38
C LYS A 163 2.50 26.56 39.85
N ALA A 164 1.69 27.56 40.23
CA ALA A 164 1.50 28.00 41.61
C ALA A 164 0.68 27.03 42.47
N THR A 165 0.10 25.97 41.88
CA THR A 165 -0.66 24.95 42.62
C THR A 165 0.29 24.16 43.53
N GLY A 166 -0.12 23.96 44.79
CA GLY A 166 0.62 23.12 45.73
C GLY A 166 0.84 21.69 45.20
N ALA A 167 2.02 21.13 45.42
CA ALA A 167 2.43 19.84 44.88
C ALA A 167 1.51 18.67 45.27
N ARG A 168 1.01 18.66 46.52
CA ARG A 168 0.09 17.62 47.00
C ARG A 168 -1.29 17.82 46.39
N THR A 169 -1.77 19.05 46.35
CA THR A 169 -3.05 19.42 45.73
C THR A 169 -3.07 19.06 44.24
N LEU A 170 -1.96 19.30 43.53
CA LEU A 170 -1.80 18.97 42.13
C LEU A 170 -1.92 17.45 41.88
N ILE A 171 -1.21 16.61 42.63
CA ILE A 171 -1.30 15.13 42.46
C ILE A 171 -2.66 14.59 42.89
N GLN A 172 -3.23 15.11 43.99
CA GLN A 172 -4.57 14.71 44.45
C GLN A 172 -5.63 15.04 43.38
N SER A 173 -5.53 16.19 42.70
CA SER A 173 -6.47 16.57 41.65
C SER A 173 -6.48 15.61 40.45
N VAL A 174 -5.34 14.98 40.13
CA VAL A 174 -5.27 13.93 39.09
C VAL A 174 -5.99 12.67 39.56
N ALA A 175 -5.78 12.27 40.82
CA ALA A 175 -6.48 11.13 41.42
C ALA A 175 -8.00 11.35 41.45
N ASP A 176 -8.45 12.55 41.83
CA ASP A 176 -9.87 12.91 41.86
C ASP A 176 -10.51 13.00 40.48
N SER A 177 -9.71 13.06 39.41
CA SER A 177 -10.16 13.11 38.02
C SER A 177 -10.16 11.74 37.35
N TRP A 178 -9.85 10.67 38.08
CA TRP A 178 -9.80 9.32 37.55
C TRP A 178 -11.19 8.77 37.27
N LEU A 179 -11.71 8.97 36.07
CA LEU A 179 -13.04 8.53 35.68
C LEU A 179 -12.97 7.71 34.39
N LEU A 180 -13.71 6.61 34.31
CA LEU A 180 -13.81 5.86 33.05
C LEU A 180 -14.71 6.66 32.07
N PRO A 181 -14.41 6.69 30.76
CA PRO A 181 -15.18 7.47 29.79
C PRO A 181 -16.71 7.29 29.88
N ARG A 182 -17.23 6.08 30.09
CA ARG A 182 -18.68 5.82 30.22
C ARG A 182 -19.30 6.19 31.55
N GLN A 183 -18.50 6.57 32.54
CA GLN A 183 -19.01 7.09 33.82
C GLN A 183 -19.33 8.59 33.73
N ILE A 184 -18.88 9.27 32.68
CA ILE A 184 -19.22 10.67 32.40
C ILE A 184 -20.69 10.74 31.98
N ARG A 185 -21.50 11.41 32.78
CA ARG A 185 -22.94 11.64 32.55
C ARG A 185 -23.25 13.10 32.22
N SER A 186 -22.32 13.99 32.55
CA SER A 186 -22.43 15.44 32.40
C SER A 186 -21.04 16.06 32.21
N VAL A 187 -21.00 17.30 31.73
CA VAL A 187 -19.73 18.03 31.58
C VAL A 187 -19.10 18.37 32.93
N GLU A 188 -19.90 18.43 33.99
CA GLU A 188 -19.47 18.68 35.36
C GLU A 188 -18.70 17.50 36.00
N ASP A 189 -18.87 16.28 35.48
CA ASP A 189 -18.14 15.10 35.95
C ASP A 189 -16.64 15.19 35.64
N LEU A 190 -16.27 16.00 34.64
CA LEU A 190 -14.89 16.26 34.26
C LEU A 190 -14.53 17.72 34.53
N ALA A 191 -13.46 17.95 35.28
CA ALA A 191 -13.00 19.31 35.55
C ALA A 191 -12.30 19.93 34.32
N PRO A 192 -12.31 21.26 34.16
CA PRO A 192 -11.54 21.94 33.11
C PRO A 192 -10.05 21.56 33.12
N GLY A 193 -9.46 21.45 31.93
CA GLY A 193 -8.08 21.02 31.73
C GLY A 193 -7.84 19.57 32.12
N THR A 194 -8.77 18.66 31.78
CA THR A 194 -8.64 17.22 32.05
C THR A 194 -8.74 16.40 30.77
N TRP A 195 -7.88 15.39 30.64
CA TRP A 195 -7.91 14.38 29.59
C TRP A 195 -7.88 12.98 30.20
N LEU A 196 -8.76 12.11 29.71
CA LEU A 196 -8.83 10.69 30.02
C LEU A 196 -8.42 9.94 28.77
N LEU A 197 -7.40 9.09 28.86
CA LEU A 197 -6.83 8.35 27.74
C LEU A 197 -6.96 6.86 28.03
N ALA A 198 -7.58 6.11 27.12
CA ALA A 198 -7.71 4.67 27.20
C ALA A 198 -7.23 4.02 25.90
N GLU A 199 -6.21 3.17 25.98
CA GLU A 199 -5.83 2.29 24.87
C GLU A 199 -6.87 1.18 24.74
N VAL A 200 -7.37 0.87 23.54
CA VAL A 200 -8.28 -0.25 23.29
C VAL A 200 -7.83 -1.06 22.06
N LEU A 201 -8.00 -2.39 22.12
CA LEU A 201 -7.68 -3.30 21.04
C LEU A 201 -8.86 -3.45 20.07
N GLY A 202 -8.65 -3.16 18.79
CA GLY A 202 -9.58 -3.51 17.72
C GLY A 202 -9.02 -4.63 16.83
N SER A 203 -9.38 -5.90 17.06
CA SER A 203 -9.39 -6.91 15.98
C SER A 203 -10.02 -8.24 16.38
N VAL A 204 -10.60 -8.92 15.39
CA VAL A 204 -10.80 -10.37 15.36
C VAL A 204 -9.59 -11.02 14.68
N GLN A 205 -9.06 -12.10 15.25
CA GLN A 205 -7.94 -12.84 14.67
C GLN A 205 -8.29 -14.30 14.45
N VAL A 206 -7.96 -14.83 13.27
CA VAL A 206 -7.90 -16.27 12.99
C VAL A 206 -6.51 -16.53 12.41
N LYS A 207 -5.66 -17.24 13.17
CA LYS A 207 -4.38 -17.78 12.67
C LYS A 207 -4.51 -19.28 12.51
N LEU A 208 -4.13 -19.80 11.35
CA LEU A 208 -3.83 -21.22 11.12
C LEU A 208 -2.52 -21.28 10.34
N GLY A 209 -1.49 -21.91 10.90
CA GLY A 209 -0.23 -22.20 10.21
C GLY A 209 0.99 -22.31 11.14
N ALA A 210 1.55 -23.51 11.26
CA ALA A 210 2.80 -23.83 11.95
C ALA A 210 4.03 -23.36 11.14
N ALA A 211 5.13 -23.02 11.83
CA ALA A 211 6.39 -22.57 11.24
C ALA A 211 7.57 -23.46 11.69
N LEU A 212 8.50 -23.76 10.78
CA LEU A 212 9.85 -24.28 11.06
C LEU A 212 10.85 -23.45 10.25
N GLY A 213 11.90 -22.92 10.88
CA GLY A 213 12.98 -22.17 10.21
C GLY A 213 14.23 -22.00 11.08
N TYR A 214 15.41 -21.93 10.46
CA TYR A 214 16.76 -21.77 11.05
C TYR A 214 17.47 -20.51 10.48
N ASP A 215 18.44 -19.95 11.22
CA ASP A 215 19.22 -18.72 10.90
C ASP A 215 20.57 -19.00 10.19
N PHE A 216 21.01 -18.11 9.27
CA PHE A 216 22.37 -18.08 8.69
C PHE A 216 22.97 -16.66 8.71
N ASN A 217 24.26 -16.52 9.06
CA ASN A 217 25.00 -15.25 9.16
C ASN A 217 26.28 -15.27 8.31
N TRP A 218 26.38 -14.39 7.31
CA TRP A 218 27.43 -14.41 6.27
C TRP A 218 28.81 -13.86 6.69
N VAL A 219 28.88 -13.11 7.80
CA VAL A 219 30.14 -12.47 8.25
C VAL A 219 31.20 -13.49 8.71
N ARG A 220 30.81 -14.74 9.02
CA ARG A 220 31.75 -15.77 9.48
C ARG A 220 32.44 -16.55 8.37
N GLU A 221 31.95 -16.55 7.13
CA GLU A 221 32.49 -17.43 6.07
C GLU A 221 33.59 -16.77 5.20
N VAL A 222 33.67 -15.43 5.13
CA VAL A 222 34.60 -14.75 4.21
C VAL A 222 35.90 -14.27 4.84
N GLY A 223 36.09 -14.45 6.15
CA GLY A 223 37.38 -14.19 6.82
C GLY A 223 37.87 -12.73 6.80
N LEU A 224 36.98 -11.74 6.62
CA LEU A 224 37.33 -10.31 6.65
C LEU A 224 37.37 -9.77 8.10
N GLY A 225 38.23 -10.37 8.92
CA GLY A 225 38.40 -10.01 10.33
C GLY A 225 38.71 -8.53 10.54
N GLN A 226 37.99 -7.93 11.50
CA GLN A 226 38.10 -6.56 12.05
C GLN A 226 37.17 -5.46 11.50
N LEU A 227 36.30 -5.72 10.53
CA LEU A 227 35.27 -4.74 10.11
C LEU A 227 34.11 -4.72 11.12
N LYS A 228 33.71 -3.53 11.59
CA LYS A 228 32.65 -3.31 12.60
C LYS A 228 31.29 -2.90 12.01
N GLY A 229 31.23 -2.62 10.71
CA GLY A 229 29.95 -2.46 10.02
C GLY A 229 29.34 -3.83 9.79
N ASP A 230 28.11 -4.05 10.26
CA ASP A 230 27.30 -5.18 9.81
C ASP A 230 27.07 -5.03 8.30
N ILE A 231 27.93 -5.59 7.46
CA ILE A 231 27.58 -5.91 6.07
C ILE A 231 26.77 -7.22 6.12
N GLY A 232 25.67 -7.16 6.85
CA GLY A 232 24.76 -8.25 7.10
C GLY A 232 23.40 -7.84 6.55
N LEU A 233 23.19 -8.11 5.26
CA LEU A 233 21.83 -8.17 4.75
C LEU A 233 21.16 -9.31 5.52
N ARG A 234 20.22 -8.99 6.42
CA ARG A 234 19.48 -10.00 7.18
C ARG A 234 18.53 -10.68 6.22
N VAL A 235 19.08 -11.62 5.47
CA VAL A 235 18.38 -12.42 4.47
C VAL A 235 17.61 -13.49 5.24
N GLN A 236 16.43 -13.12 5.77
CA GLN A 236 15.41 -14.11 6.13
C GLN A 236 14.87 -14.70 4.82
N LEU A 237 15.58 -15.69 4.26
CA LEU A 237 15.14 -16.46 3.10
C LEU A 237 14.96 -17.91 3.50
N GLY A 238 13.75 -18.42 3.28
CA GLY A 238 13.43 -19.84 3.37
C GLY A 238 12.24 -20.11 4.27
N LEU A 239 11.13 -20.49 3.63
CA LEU A 239 9.84 -20.91 4.17
C LEU A 239 8.92 -19.78 4.62
N ALA A 240 7.69 -19.85 4.12
CA ALA A 240 6.56 -19.05 4.53
C ALA A 240 6.64 -18.76 6.04
N THR A 241 7.05 -17.54 6.39
CA THR A 241 6.66 -17.02 7.67
C THR A 241 5.16 -16.89 7.57
N ALA A 242 4.45 -17.72 8.32
CA ALA A 242 3.20 -17.29 8.89
C ALA A 242 3.51 -16.03 9.71
N ILE A 243 3.67 -14.89 9.04
CA ILE A 243 3.42 -13.60 9.64
C ILE A 243 1.93 -13.59 9.82
N GLY A 244 1.46 -14.30 10.85
CA GLY A 244 0.11 -14.11 11.32
C GLY A 244 0.03 -12.64 11.69
N PHE A 245 -0.49 -11.83 10.77
CA PHE A 245 -0.73 -10.42 10.98
C PHE A 245 -1.75 -10.37 12.12
N LYS A 246 -1.29 -9.95 13.30
CA LYS A 246 -2.18 -9.29 14.25
C LYS A 246 -2.40 -7.88 13.68
N ALA A 247 -3.25 -7.74 12.65
CA ALA A 247 -3.77 -6.42 12.26
C ALA A 247 -4.86 -6.03 13.29
N ALA A 248 -4.42 -5.91 14.54
CA ALA A 248 -5.16 -5.25 15.59
C ALA A 248 -4.64 -3.83 15.65
N GLY A 249 -5.29 -2.92 14.95
CA GLY A 249 -5.10 -1.51 15.21
C GLY A 249 -5.41 -1.27 16.69
N ARG A 250 -4.39 -0.94 17.47
CA ARG A 250 -4.62 -0.34 18.79
C ARG A 250 -5.20 1.05 18.51
N CYS A 251 -6.28 1.37 19.19
CA CYS A 251 -6.85 2.71 19.17
C CYS A 251 -6.67 3.33 20.55
N VAL A 252 -6.66 4.65 20.59
CA VAL A 252 -6.75 5.40 21.84
C VAL A 252 -8.04 6.18 21.82
N VAL A 253 -8.85 5.99 22.86
CA VAL A 253 -10.00 6.82 23.17
C VAL A 253 -9.53 7.93 24.11
N VAL A 254 -9.75 9.17 23.72
CA VAL A 254 -9.46 10.36 24.52
C VAL A 254 -10.77 11.09 24.78
N VAL A 255 -11.15 11.24 26.05
CA VAL A 255 -12.21 12.17 26.45
C VAL A 255 -11.58 13.34 27.18
N SER A 256 -11.93 14.55 26.78
CA SER A 256 -11.37 15.75 27.41
C SER A 256 -12.37 16.87 27.62
N ARG A 257 -12.14 17.64 28.67
CA ARG A 257 -12.72 18.97 28.89
C ARG A 257 -11.56 19.95 28.90
N GLU A 258 -11.28 20.53 27.75
CA GLU A 258 -10.03 21.26 27.51
C GLU A 258 -10.08 22.64 28.20
N SER A 259 -11.20 23.35 28.12
CA SER A 259 -11.39 24.69 28.67
C SER A 259 -12.45 24.75 29.78
N GLY A 260 -12.75 25.96 30.27
CA GLY A 260 -13.85 26.22 31.20
C GLY A 260 -15.24 26.11 30.57
N GLU A 261 -15.34 26.01 29.24
CA GLU A 261 -16.60 25.90 28.52
C GLU A 261 -17.34 24.61 28.88
N LYS A 262 -18.66 24.58 28.58
CA LYS A 262 -19.52 23.41 28.81
C LYS A 262 -19.39 22.39 27.67
N THR A 263 -18.17 22.12 27.24
CA THR A 263 -17.87 21.25 26.09
C THR A 263 -17.07 20.03 26.50
N LEU A 264 -17.45 18.86 25.99
CA LEU A 264 -16.62 17.66 26.00
C LEU A 264 -16.12 17.37 24.59
N ARG A 265 -14.89 16.87 24.47
CA ARG A 265 -14.31 16.41 23.20
C ARG A 265 -13.97 14.93 23.31
N LEU A 266 -14.43 14.13 22.36
CA LEU A 266 -14.11 12.71 22.22
C LEU A 266 -13.26 12.53 20.97
N ARG A 267 -12.07 11.94 21.15
CA ARG A 267 -11.20 11.53 20.05
C ARG A 267 -10.98 10.02 20.08
N VAL A 268 -11.09 9.37 18.93
CA VAL A 268 -10.67 7.98 18.70
C VAL A 268 -9.54 8.05 17.70
N LEU A 269 -8.33 7.76 18.16
CA LEU A 269 -7.08 7.93 17.41
C LEU A 269 -6.44 6.58 17.14
N ARG A 270 -5.83 6.40 15.96
CA ARG A 270 -5.00 5.23 15.66
C ARG A 270 -3.65 5.35 16.37
N VAL A 271 -3.26 4.28 17.06
CA VAL A 271 -1.92 4.12 17.63
C VAL A 271 -0.96 3.72 16.53
N LYS A 272 0.19 4.41 16.41
CA LYS A 272 1.30 3.93 15.59
C LYS A 272 1.89 2.68 16.24
N SER A 273 1.62 1.50 15.70
CA SER A 273 2.28 0.30 16.20
C SER A 273 3.75 0.33 15.75
N ARG A 274 4.69 0.15 16.69
CA ARG A 274 6.12 -0.08 16.35
C ARG A 274 6.35 -1.44 15.66
N GLN A 275 5.28 -2.21 15.44
CA GLN A 275 5.27 -3.45 14.68
C GLN A 275 4.46 -3.24 13.40
N LEU A 276 5.11 -2.59 12.41
CA LEU A 276 4.70 -2.58 11.00
C LEU A 276 3.35 -1.89 10.70
N ASP A 277 3.22 -0.61 11.02
CA ASP A 277 2.31 0.27 10.26
C ASP A 277 2.93 0.60 8.90
N PHE A 278 2.69 -0.28 7.92
CA PHE A 278 2.87 0.04 6.51
C PHE A 278 1.50 0.36 5.89
N ALA A 279 0.97 1.54 6.21
CA ALA A 279 0.23 2.31 5.22
C ALA A 279 1.27 2.87 4.24
N LEU A 280 1.80 1.99 3.38
CA LEU A 280 2.68 2.37 2.29
C LEU A 280 1.87 2.13 1.03
N ASN A 281 1.46 3.24 0.40
CA ASN A 281 1.16 3.30 -1.02
C ASN A 281 2.33 2.65 -1.75
N ALA A 282 2.19 1.35 -2.00
CA ALA A 282 3.05 0.59 -2.85
C ALA A 282 2.16 -0.50 -3.42
N SER A 283 2.02 -0.41 -4.74
CA SER A 283 2.13 -1.52 -5.68
C SER A 283 3.29 -2.49 -5.33
N ALA A 284 3.37 -2.95 -4.08
CA ALA A 284 4.39 -3.84 -3.58
C ALA A 284 4.27 -5.13 -4.38
N ALA A 285 5.14 -5.23 -5.38
CA ALA A 285 5.82 -6.43 -5.81
C ALA A 285 5.55 -7.58 -4.84
N VAL A 286 5.12 -8.71 -5.38
CA VAL A 286 5.45 -10.00 -4.81
C VAL A 286 6.97 -9.95 -4.60
N LYS A 287 7.39 -9.60 -3.38
CA LYS A 287 8.80 -9.53 -3.04
C LYS A 287 9.25 -10.98 -2.89
N ALA A 288 9.66 -11.58 -4.01
CA ALA A 288 10.97 -12.22 -3.96
C ALA A 288 11.96 -11.14 -3.50
N VAL A 289 12.87 -11.50 -2.61
CA VAL A 289 13.72 -10.60 -1.81
C VAL A 289 14.80 -9.95 -2.71
N ASP A 290 14.41 -9.20 -3.73
CA ASP A 290 15.30 -8.45 -4.63
C ASP A 290 15.25 -6.93 -4.36
N THR A 291 14.35 -6.43 -3.52
CA THR A 291 14.24 -4.99 -3.20
C THR A 291 15.16 -4.52 -2.07
N LEU A 292 16.09 -5.35 -1.61
CA LEU A 292 17.19 -4.91 -0.74
C LEU A 292 18.50 -4.71 -1.50
N LEU A 293 18.50 -4.90 -2.82
CA LEU A 293 19.64 -4.65 -3.68
C LEU A 293 19.30 -3.53 -4.67
N PRO A 294 20.09 -2.44 -4.72
CA PRO A 294 19.97 -1.42 -5.75
C PRO A 294 20.12 -1.99 -7.17
N ARG A 295 19.58 -1.25 -8.14
CA ARG A 295 19.26 -1.70 -9.51
C ARG A 295 20.48 -1.96 -10.38
N ASP A 296 21.62 -1.44 -10.00
CA ASP A 296 22.92 -1.80 -10.57
C ASP A 296 23.93 -1.98 -9.42
N ALA A 297 25.01 -2.68 -9.73
CA ALA A 297 26.04 -2.96 -8.74
C ALA A 297 26.69 -1.69 -8.20
N ASP A 298 26.65 -0.58 -8.95
CA ASP A 298 27.34 0.67 -8.60
C ASP A 298 26.51 1.52 -7.63
N ASP A 299 25.18 1.56 -7.77
CA ASP A 299 24.25 2.14 -6.80
C ASP A 299 24.17 1.29 -5.52
N LEU A 300 24.34 -0.05 -5.64
CA LEU A 300 24.46 -0.94 -4.48
C LEU A 300 25.71 -0.59 -3.69
N VAL A 301 26.83 -0.41 -4.39
CA VAL A 301 28.08 0.05 -3.79
C VAL A 301 27.88 1.44 -3.16
N LYS A 302 27.31 2.42 -3.87
CA LYS A 302 27.05 3.78 -3.31
C LYS A 302 26.15 3.78 -2.07
N ALA A 303 25.10 2.96 -2.06
CA ALA A 303 24.19 2.85 -0.91
C ALA A 303 24.84 2.14 0.29
N VAL A 304 25.67 1.11 0.04
CA VAL A 304 26.43 0.37 1.08
C VAL A 304 27.42 1.29 1.79
N PHE A 305 28.06 2.19 1.05
CA PHE A 305 29.02 3.16 1.58
C PHE A 305 28.36 4.49 2.03
N GLY A 306 27.03 4.62 1.92
CA GLY A 306 26.30 5.81 2.39
C GLY A 306 26.54 7.09 1.59
N VAL A 307 26.90 6.98 0.30
CA VAL A 307 27.19 8.11 -0.59
C VAL A 307 26.13 8.30 -1.68
N HIS A 308 24.99 7.61 -1.59
CA HIS A 308 23.90 7.75 -2.56
C HIS A 308 23.21 9.12 -2.43
N GLY A 309 22.88 9.77 -3.55
CA GLY A 309 22.36 11.14 -3.58
C GLY A 309 21.13 11.38 -2.70
N GLU A 310 20.17 10.44 -2.66
CA GLU A 310 18.99 10.55 -1.77
C GLU A 310 19.34 10.43 -0.28
N GLN A 311 20.34 9.61 0.08
CA GLN A 311 20.81 9.51 1.47
C GLN A 311 21.44 10.84 1.88
N ILE A 312 22.29 11.41 1.01
CA ILE A 312 22.93 12.71 1.25
C ILE A 312 21.89 13.85 1.37
N LEU A 313 20.86 13.90 0.52
CA LEU A 313 19.79 14.91 0.61
C LEU A 313 19.02 14.82 1.93
N LYS A 314 18.70 13.60 2.36
CA LYS A 314 18.01 13.35 3.64
C LYS A 314 18.87 13.74 4.83
N ASP A 315 20.17 13.50 4.72
CA ASP A 315 21.14 13.79 5.76
C ASP A 315 21.35 15.31 5.92
N ILE A 316 21.41 16.08 4.82
CA ILE A 316 21.51 17.55 4.87
C ILE A 316 20.18 18.25 5.18
N ALA A 317 19.03 17.59 5.02
CA ALA A 317 17.73 18.15 5.42
C ALA A 317 17.63 18.45 6.93
N VAL A 318 18.56 17.90 7.74
CA VAL A 318 18.72 18.25 9.16
C VAL A 318 18.95 19.76 9.39
N VAL A 319 19.50 20.47 8.39
CA VAL A 319 19.71 21.93 8.41
C VAL A 319 18.40 22.67 8.67
N GLN A 320 17.27 22.14 8.20
CA GLN A 320 15.95 22.74 8.44
C GLN A 320 15.56 22.82 9.93
N LYS A 321 16.20 22.02 10.79
CA LYS A 321 15.94 21.98 12.24
C LYS A 321 16.81 22.97 13.02
N TRP A 322 17.76 23.63 12.38
CA TRP A 322 18.67 24.57 13.03
C TRP A 322 18.05 25.96 13.05
N THR A 323 17.39 26.29 14.15
CA THR A 323 16.69 27.58 14.34
C THR A 323 17.49 28.60 15.15
N ASP A 324 18.66 28.22 15.70
CA ASP A 324 19.59 29.12 16.44
C ASP A 324 21.05 28.69 16.17
N VAL A 325 21.81 29.51 15.43
CA VAL A 325 23.16 29.18 14.87
C VAL A 325 24.30 29.56 15.83
N LYS A 326 24.03 29.75 17.12
CA LYS A 326 25.09 30.08 18.11
C LYS A 326 26.11 28.97 18.33
N LYS A 327 25.84 27.74 17.87
CA LYS A 327 26.79 26.62 17.90
C LYS A 327 27.62 26.60 16.62
N PRO A 328 28.94 26.36 16.69
CA PRO A 328 29.78 26.21 15.51
C PRO A 328 29.21 25.16 14.53
N LEU A 329 29.18 25.47 13.24
CA LEU A 329 28.66 24.58 12.19
C LEU A 329 29.23 23.14 12.25
N PRO A 330 30.53 22.92 12.52
CA PRO A 330 31.07 21.56 12.69
C PRO A 330 30.40 20.77 13.83
N GLU A 331 30.03 21.42 14.94
CA GLU A 331 29.34 20.75 16.05
C GLU A 331 27.89 20.38 15.69
N LEU A 332 27.23 21.20 14.87
CA LEU A 332 25.88 20.93 14.38
C LEU A 332 25.88 19.75 13.38
N LEU A 333 26.88 19.70 12.50
CA LEU A 333 27.09 18.59 11.57
C LEU A 333 27.42 17.29 12.30
N ALA A 334 28.27 17.34 13.33
CA ALA A 334 28.59 16.21 14.20
C ALA A 334 27.37 15.65 14.92
N ALA A 335 26.59 16.53 15.56
CA ALA A 335 25.38 16.13 16.27
C ALA A 335 24.31 15.52 15.35
N ALA A 336 24.36 15.87 14.06
CA ALA A 336 23.48 15.34 13.02
C ALA A 336 24.04 14.09 12.31
N GLY A 337 25.28 13.67 12.60
CA GLY A 337 25.92 12.51 11.96
C GLY A 337 26.38 12.75 10.52
N VAL A 338 26.64 14.01 10.15
CA VAL A 338 27.07 14.47 8.82
C VAL A 338 28.36 15.27 8.87
N ASP A 339 29.26 14.91 9.79
CA ASP A 339 30.61 15.48 9.89
C ASP A 339 31.32 15.52 8.54
N GLY A 340 31.88 16.68 8.18
CA GLY A 340 32.60 16.87 6.91
C GLY A 340 31.76 17.40 5.75
N ALA A 341 30.47 17.71 5.94
CA ALA A 341 29.59 18.26 4.90
C ALA A 341 29.75 19.78 4.68
N GLU A 342 30.74 20.45 5.27
CA GLU A 342 31.00 21.89 5.08
C GLU A 342 31.24 22.24 3.60
N GLU A 343 32.00 21.40 2.89
CA GLU A 343 32.26 21.61 1.47
C GLU A 343 30.99 21.41 0.62
N LEU A 344 30.16 20.42 0.97
CA LEU A 344 28.85 20.21 0.37
C LEU A 344 27.95 21.44 0.55
N ILE A 345 27.81 21.93 1.78
CA ILE A 345 26.98 23.10 2.12
C ILE A 345 27.47 24.35 1.38
N ALA A 346 28.77 24.64 1.43
CA ALA A 346 29.36 25.79 0.75
C ALA A 346 29.14 25.72 -0.77
N ARG A 347 29.37 24.54 -1.37
CA ARG A 347 29.25 24.34 -2.82
C ARG A 347 27.80 24.41 -3.29
N ILE A 348 26.85 23.82 -2.57
CA ILE A 348 25.41 23.95 -2.84
C ILE A 348 25.00 25.42 -2.76
N ALA A 349 25.45 26.13 -1.72
CA ALA A 349 25.18 27.54 -1.51
C ALA A 349 25.88 28.48 -2.51
N GLY A 350 26.85 27.98 -3.29
CA GLY A 350 27.61 28.79 -4.25
C GLY A 350 28.59 29.77 -3.59
N ILE A 351 29.13 29.41 -2.42
CA ILE A 351 30.13 30.18 -1.69
C ILE A 351 31.42 29.37 -1.50
N GLU A 352 32.53 30.06 -1.31
CA GLU A 352 33.80 29.42 -0.98
C GLU A 352 33.75 28.83 0.44
N VAL A 353 34.36 27.65 0.66
CA VAL A 353 34.37 26.99 1.98
C VAL A 353 34.99 27.89 3.06
N SER A 354 35.97 28.73 2.67
CA SER A 354 36.60 29.71 3.57
C SER A 354 35.64 30.82 4.03
N GLU A 355 34.60 31.13 3.24
CA GLU A 355 33.57 32.12 3.56
C GLU A 355 32.38 31.52 4.29
N LEU A 356 32.27 30.19 4.35
CA LEU A 356 31.13 29.50 4.94
C LEU A 356 30.87 29.97 6.37
N ALA A 357 31.91 30.11 7.20
CA ALA A 357 31.77 30.58 8.58
C ALA A 357 31.22 32.01 8.70
N ALA A 358 31.49 32.88 7.72
CA ALA A 358 31.01 34.26 7.70
C ALA A 358 29.59 34.37 7.11
N ARG A 359 29.16 33.38 6.31
CA ARG A 359 27.88 33.37 5.57
C ARG A 359 27.03 32.13 5.86
N VAL A 360 27.17 31.57 7.07
CA VAL A 360 26.49 30.32 7.47
C VAL A 360 24.98 30.47 7.28
N ASP A 361 24.38 31.56 7.74
CA ASP A 361 22.93 31.76 7.65
C ASP A 361 22.43 31.79 6.20
N GLU A 362 23.17 32.43 5.30
CA GLU A 362 22.84 32.47 3.86
C GLU A 362 22.94 31.07 3.25
N ALA A 363 24.01 30.34 3.57
CA ALA A 363 24.22 28.98 3.05
C ALA A 363 23.15 28.00 3.57
N LEU A 364 22.85 28.03 4.87
CA LEU A 364 21.84 27.17 5.48
C LEU A 364 20.44 27.50 4.96
N ASN A 365 20.10 28.77 4.75
CA ASN A 365 18.81 29.17 4.18
C ASN A 365 18.64 28.65 2.75
N ARG A 366 19.66 28.76 1.90
CA ARG A 366 19.62 28.22 0.52
C ARG A 366 19.47 26.70 0.50
N VAL A 367 20.22 25.99 1.35
CA VAL A 367 20.12 24.53 1.50
C VAL A 367 18.74 24.13 2.06
N ALA A 368 18.22 24.86 3.04
CA ALA A 368 16.92 24.60 3.64
C ALA A 368 15.77 24.84 2.65
N GLU A 369 15.86 25.89 1.82
CA GLU A 369 14.85 26.16 0.78
C GLU A 369 14.87 25.08 -0.30
N PHE A 370 16.06 24.71 -0.80
CA PHE A 370 16.20 23.62 -1.77
C PHE A 370 15.68 22.29 -1.22
N THR A 371 16.10 21.89 -0.01
CA THR A 371 15.66 20.62 0.60
C THR A 371 14.15 20.61 0.86
N ARG A 372 13.53 21.74 1.24
CA ARG A 372 12.07 21.82 1.40
C ARG A 372 11.33 21.63 0.08
N LYS A 373 11.74 22.35 -0.98
CA LYS A 373 11.14 22.16 -2.31
C LYS A 373 11.36 20.75 -2.87
N TRP A 374 12.49 20.14 -2.53
CA TRP A 374 12.81 18.76 -2.88
C TRP A 374 11.93 17.74 -2.14
N GLU A 375 11.67 17.94 -0.85
CA GLU A 375 10.79 17.10 -0.03
C GLU A 375 9.30 17.23 -0.39
N ASP A 376 8.90 18.37 -0.96
CA ASP A 376 7.52 18.60 -1.46
C ASP A 376 7.17 17.79 -2.72
N LEU A 377 8.18 17.24 -3.41
CA LEU A 377 8.01 16.36 -4.56
C LEU A 377 7.57 14.95 -4.10
N PRO A 378 6.63 14.30 -4.82
CA PRO A 378 6.38 12.88 -4.62
C PRO A 378 7.68 12.07 -4.78
N HIS A 379 7.88 11.06 -3.92
CA HIS A 379 9.12 10.26 -3.92
C HIS A 379 9.44 9.67 -5.30
N THR A 380 8.44 9.20 -6.05
CA THR A 380 8.66 8.65 -7.41
C THR A 380 9.23 9.69 -8.37
N VAL A 381 8.79 10.95 -8.22
CA VAL A 381 9.20 12.07 -9.06
C VAL A 381 10.59 12.56 -8.67
N SER A 382 10.88 12.72 -7.38
CA SER A 382 12.21 13.15 -6.92
C SER A 382 13.30 12.12 -7.30
N SER A 383 13.04 10.82 -7.12
CA SER A 383 13.94 9.76 -7.57
C SER A 383 14.14 9.78 -9.09
N ALA A 384 13.09 10.02 -9.88
CA ALA A 384 13.19 10.11 -11.34
C ALA A 384 14.04 11.30 -11.78
N ILE A 385 13.88 12.46 -11.15
CA ILE A 385 14.65 13.67 -11.46
C ILE A 385 16.14 13.49 -11.11
N LEU A 386 16.48 12.91 -9.96
CA LEU A 386 17.89 12.64 -9.60
C LEU A 386 18.58 11.76 -10.63
N ARG A 387 17.88 10.71 -11.06
CA ARG A 387 18.39 9.78 -12.06
C ARG A 387 18.56 10.43 -13.43
N LEU A 388 17.63 11.28 -13.85
CA LEU A 388 17.73 11.98 -15.14
C LEU A 388 18.84 13.03 -15.11
N ALA A 389 19.11 13.64 -13.96
CA ALA A 389 20.11 14.70 -13.84
C ALA A 389 21.57 14.22 -13.94
N SER A 390 21.87 12.96 -13.59
CA SER A 390 23.23 12.39 -13.63
C SER A 390 23.80 12.17 -15.05
N GLY A 391 23.05 12.53 -16.10
CA GLY A 391 23.41 12.27 -17.51
C GLY A 391 23.63 13.49 -18.42
N LYS A 392 23.67 14.74 -17.90
CA LYS A 392 23.93 16.03 -18.61
C LYS A 392 23.73 15.98 -20.15
N PRO A 393 22.48 15.94 -20.68
CA PRO A 393 21.63 17.13 -20.83
C PRO A 393 20.10 16.88 -20.63
N ALA A 394 19.71 15.85 -19.87
CA ALA A 394 18.31 15.36 -19.80
C ALA A 394 17.27 16.31 -19.17
N ILE A 395 17.68 17.43 -18.56
CA ILE A 395 16.78 18.29 -17.79
C ILE A 395 15.89 19.16 -18.68
N ALA A 396 16.33 19.54 -19.89
CA ALA A 396 15.55 20.42 -20.76
C ALA A 396 14.21 19.79 -21.19
N GLU A 397 14.22 18.53 -21.63
CA GLU A 397 13.00 17.80 -22.02
C GLU A 397 12.07 17.57 -20.81
N VAL A 398 12.62 17.35 -19.61
CA VAL A 398 11.86 17.25 -18.36
C VAL A 398 11.10 18.55 -18.06
N LYS A 399 11.74 19.72 -18.25
CA LYS A 399 11.10 21.03 -18.08
C LYS A 399 9.99 21.27 -19.08
N GLU A 400 10.22 20.96 -20.35
CA GLU A 400 9.21 21.14 -21.41
C GLU A 400 7.94 20.33 -21.12
N ILE A 401 8.11 19.07 -20.67
CA ILE A 401 6.96 18.23 -20.31
C ILE A 401 6.27 18.69 -19.04
N ALA A 402 7.03 19.08 -18.00
CA ALA A 402 6.44 19.63 -16.79
C ALA A 402 5.64 20.91 -17.09
N ALA A 403 6.15 21.79 -17.96
CA ALA A 403 5.43 22.98 -18.43
C ALA A 403 4.16 22.62 -19.22
N ALA A 404 4.25 21.65 -20.13
CA ALA A 404 3.08 21.18 -20.88
C ALA A 404 2.01 20.60 -19.95
N LEU A 405 2.38 19.79 -18.95
CA LEU A 405 1.46 19.20 -17.99
C LEU A 405 0.85 20.22 -17.03
N ALA A 406 1.62 21.21 -16.58
CA ALA A 406 1.13 22.31 -15.74
C ALA A 406 0.10 23.18 -16.48
N ALA A 407 0.30 23.39 -17.78
CA ALA A 407 -0.61 24.19 -18.62
C ALA A 407 -1.79 23.40 -19.20
N ALA A 408 -1.71 22.06 -19.26
CA ALA A 408 -2.67 21.23 -19.99
C ALA A 408 -4.11 21.37 -19.47
N ASP A 409 -5.08 21.49 -20.37
CA ASP A 409 -6.46 21.07 -20.09
C ASP A 409 -6.63 19.57 -20.42
N LYS A 410 -7.84 19.04 -20.28
CA LYS A 410 -8.10 17.61 -20.53
C LYS A 410 -7.79 17.21 -21.98
N ALA A 411 -8.18 18.03 -22.95
CA ALA A 411 -7.94 17.75 -24.37
C ALA A 411 -6.45 17.85 -24.73
N ALA A 412 -5.76 18.83 -24.16
CA ALA A 412 -4.32 18.99 -24.30
C ALA A 412 -3.55 17.83 -23.66
N LEU A 413 -4.01 17.30 -22.52
CA LEU A 413 -3.42 16.12 -21.88
C LEU A 413 -3.59 14.87 -22.75
N GLU A 414 -4.80 14.61 -23.26
CA GLU A 414 -5.06 13.48 -24.16
C GLU A 414 -4.22 13.58 -25.45
N LYS A 415 -4.11 14.79 -26.02
CA LYS A 415 -3.27 15.06 -27.19
C LYS A 415 -1.79 14.85 -26.89
N LEU A 416 -1.30 15.37 -25.77
CA LEU A 416 0.09 15.21 -25.34
C LEU A 416 0.44 13.72 -25.16
N LEU A 417 -0.42 12.96 -24.48
CA LEU A 417 -0.23 11.52 -24.30
C LEU A 417 -0.26 10.80 -25.65
N LYS A 418 -1.19 11.14 -26.55
CA LYS A 418 -1.25 10.53 -27.88
C LYS A 418 0.03 10.79 -28.69
N GLU A 419 0.54 12.02 -28.67
CA GLU A 419 1.78 12.38 -29.36
C GLU A 419 2.99 11.69 -28.73
N ARG A 420 3.11 11.69 -27.40
CA ARG A 420 4.27 11.11 -26.71
C ARG A 420 4.26 9.58 -26.75
N LEU A 421 3.13 8.93 -26.51
CA LEU A 421 3.01 7.47 -26.54
C LEU A 421 3.19 6.87 -27.96
N SER A 422 3.05 7.69 -29.01
CA SER A 422 3.34 7.27 -30.38
C SER A 422 4.83 7.17 -30.69
N ARG A 423 5.70 7.69 -29.82
CA ARG A 423 7.15 7.58 -29.99
C ARG A 423 7.63 6.19 -29.57
N ILE A 424 8.39 5.57 -30.46
CA ILE A 424 9.04 4.27 -30.32
C ILE A 424 9.93 4.21 -29.05
N ASP A 425 10.61 5.29 -28.72
CA ASP A 425 11.52 5.40 -27.57
C ASP A 425 10.85 5.90 -26.29
N PHE A 426 9.52 6.14 -26.29
CA PHE A 426 8.79 6.86 -25.24
C PHE A 426 9.18 6.46 -23.82
N PRO A 427 9.14 5.18 -23.41
CA PRO A 427 9.43 4.81 -22.03
C PRO A 427 10.84 5.25 -21.62
N SER A 428 11.81 5.09 -22.51
CA SER A 428 13.21 5.42 -22.26
C SER A 428 13.53 6.91 -22.30
N THR A 429 12.65 7.74 -22.87
CA THR A 429 12.85 9.19 -22.89
C THR A 429 12.72 9.81 -21.48
N PRO A 430 13.44 10.91 -21.18
CA PRO A 430 13.22 11.70 -19.98
C PRO A 430 11.75 12.11 -19.78
N ALA A 431 11.06 12.44 -20.87
CA ALA A 431 9.64 12.74 -20.90
C ALA A 431 8.78 11.57 -20.40
N GLY A 432 8.99 10.37 -20.92
CA GLY A 432 8.24 9.17 -20.52
C GLY A 432 8.51 8.77 -19.07
N GLN A 433 9.77 8.81 -18.63
CA GLN A 433 10.13 8.53 -17.24
C GLN A 433 9.49 9.51 -16.25
N LEU A 434 9.39 10.79 -16.60
CA LEU A 434 8.70 11.79 -15.78
C LEU A 434 7.19 11.53 -15.75
N ILE A 435 6.56 11.27 -16.90
CA ILE A 435 5.12 11.00 -17.01
C ILE A 435 4.72 9.80 -16.15
N GLU A 436 5.47 8.69 -16.21
CA GLU A 436 5.23 7.50 -15.36
C GLU A 436 5.44 7.80 -13.87
N ALA A 437 6.44 8.61 -13.54
CA ALA A 437 6.71 9.01 -12.16
C ALA A 437 5.58 9.87 -11.56
N ILE A 438 5.02 10.81 -12.35
CA ILE A 438 3.87 11.65 -11.97
C ILE A 438 2.59 10.80 -11.88
N ALA A 439 2.39 9.89 -12.83
CA ALA A 439 1.29 8.94 -12.80
C ALA A 439 1.36 8.00 -11.59
N ASN A 440 2.55 7.85 -10.99
CA ASN A 440 2.86 6.87 -9.95
C ASN A 440 2.53 5.44 -10.43
N GLY A 441 2.87 5.16 -11.69
CA GLY A 441 2.50 3.92 -12.37
C GLY A 441 2.49 4.05 -13.90
N PRO A 442 1.71 3.20 -14.59
CA PRO A 442 1.45 3.28 -16.04
C PRO A 442 1.20 4.70 -16.54
N ALA A 443 1.81 5.09 -17.68
CA ALA A 443 1.62 6.43 -18.26
C ALA A 443 0.14 6.78 -18.49
N LEU A 444 -0.69 5.81 -18.89
CA LEU A 444 -2.13 6.00 -19.07
C LEU A 444 -2.90 6.27 -17.77
N ALA A 445 -2.34 5.92 -16.60
CA ALA A 445 -2.97 6.24 -15.31
C ALA A 445 -3.05 7.75 -15.06
N LEU A 446 -2.26 8.55 -15.78
CA LEU A 446 -2.33 10.00 -15.73
C LEU A 446 -3.71 10.54 -16.17
N LEU A 447 -4.42 9.85 -17.06
CA LEU A 447 -5.78 10.21 -17.49
C LEU A 447 -6.83 10.05 -16.39
N LEU A 448 -6.51 9.29 -15.34
CA LEU A 448 -7.41 9.01 -14.22
C LEU A 448 -7.19 9.95 -13.04
N LYS A 449 -6.06 10.67 -13.02
CA LYS A 449 -5.75 11.63 -11.96
C LYS A 449 -6.57 12.92 -12.15
N PRO A 450 -7.03 13.57 -11.07
CA PRO A 450 -7.55 14.92 -11.15
C PRO A 450 -6.52 15.83 -11.85
N LEU A 451 -6.96 16.58 -12.85
CA LEU A 451 -6.06 17.46 -13.60
C LEU A 451 -5.35 18.47 -12.67
N THR A 452 -6.01 18.89 -11.58
CA THR A 452 -5.41 19.74 -10.54
C THR A 452 -4.23 19.08 -9.84
N GLU A 453 -4.27 17.77 -9.59
CA GLU A 453 -3.16 17.02 -9.00
C GLU A 453 -2.00 16.92 -9.99
N VAL A 454 -2.29 16.59 -11.26
CA VAL A 454 -1.28 16.52 -12.32
C VAL A 454 -0.56 17.87 -12.47
N LYS A 455 -1.33 18.96 -12.52
CA LYS A 455 -0.81 20.32 -12.57
C LYS A 455 0.03 20.67 -11.35
N SER A 456 -0.46 20.38 -10.14
CA SER A 456 0.27 20.68 -8.91
C SER A 456 1.60 19.94 -8.84
N VAL A 457 1.65 18.66 -9.22
CA VAL A 457 2.91 17.92 -9.26
C VAL A 457 3.85 18.48 -10.32
N ALA A 458 3.34 18.80 -11.51
CA ALA A 458 4.13 19.41 -12.58
C ALA A 458 4.67 20.81 -12.19
N GLU A 459 3.88 21.63 -11.51
CA GLU A 459 4.28 22.93 -10.94
C GLU A 459 5.37 22.76 -9.88
N LYS A 460 5.28 21.73 -9.03
CA LYS A 460 6.34 21.42 -8.04
C LYS A 460 7.65 20.99 -8.72
N VAL A 461 7.57 20.21 -9.80
CA VAL A 461 8.75 19.87 -10.63
C VAL A 461 9.38 21.12 -11.20
N LEU A 462 8.57 22.03 -11.76
CA LEU A 462 9.04 23.32 -12.25
C LEU A 462 9.64 24.17 -11.11
N GLY A 463 9.07 24.15 -9.90
CA GLY A 463 9.61 24.89 -8.76
C GLY A 463 11.03 24.50 -8.32
N VAL A 464 11.56 23.38 -8.83
CA VAL A 464 12.95 22.92 -8.68
C VAL A 464 13.78 23.13 -9.96
N LEU A 465 13.15 23.18 -11.14
CA LEU A 465 13.80 23.17 -12.47
C LEU A 465 13.44 24.40 -13.35
N ASP A 466 13.01 25.51 -12.77
CA ASP A 466 12.48 26.72 -13.45
C ASP A 466 13.57 27.70 -13.94
N GLY A 467 14.85 27.38 -13.82
CA GLY A 467 15.97 28.28 -14.10
C GLY A 467 16.32 29.20 -12.95
N SER A 468 15.68 29.04 -11.77
CA SER A 468 15.98 29.83 -10.58
C SER A 468 17.32 29.47 -9.93
N GLU A 469 17.66 30.21 -8.87
CA GLU A 469 18.80 29.89 -8.01
C GLU A 469 18.74 28.46 -7.46
N ILE A 470 17.54 27.88 -7.28
CA ILE A 470 17.33 26.52 -6.77
C ILE A 470 17.74 25.46 -7.79
N GLU A 471 17.52 25.70 -9.09
CA GLU A 471 18.06 24.80 -10.11
C GLU A 471 19.59 24.86 -10.13
N SER A 472 20.16 26.05 -9.96
CA SER A 472 21.62 26.21 -9.85
C SER A 472 22.17 25.48 -8.62
N VAL A 473 21.44 25.51 -7.50
CA VAL A 473 21.72 24.73 -6.29
C VAL A 473 21.70 23.22 -6.60
N PHE A 474 20.67 22.75 -7.29
CA PHE A 474 20.55 21.35 -7.71
C PHE A 474 21.69 20.91 -8.63
N ALA A 475 22.06 21.74 -9.62
CA ALA A 475 23.18 21.46 -10.52
C ALA A 475 24.52 21.38 -9.78
N ARG A 476 24.75 22.26 -8.79
CA ARG A 476 25.94 22.23 -7.94
C ARG A 476 25.96 21.00 -7.03
N PHE A 477 24.80 20.59 -6.51
CA PHE A 477 24.65 19.36 -5.75
C PHE A 477 25.01 18.13 -6.59
N GLN A 478 24.47 18.00 -7.80
CA GLN A 478 24.80 16.90 -8.72
C GLN A 478 26.30 16.86 -9.04
N THR A 479 26.87 18.03 -9.35
CA THR A 479 28.32 18.15 -9.64
C THR A 479 29.16 17.73 -8.43
N TYR A 480 28.73 18.04 -7.21
CA TYR A 480 29.40 17.57 -6.00
C TYR A 480 29.34 16.04 -5.86
N LEU A 481 28.17 15.42 -6.09
CA LEU A 481 28.05 13.96 -6.05
C LEU A 481 28.98 13.28 -7.06
N GLU A 482 29.03 13.79 -8.29
CA GLU A 482 29.84 13.26 -9.39
C GLU A 482 31.35 13.42 -9.15
N GLU A 483 31.79 14.57 -8.63
CA GLU A 483 33.22 14.90 -8.53
C GLU A 483 33.85 14.58 -7.16
N ARG A 484 33.08 14.71 -6.07
CA ARG A 484 33.61 14.63 -4.70
C ARG A 484 33.25 13.33 -4.00
N LEU A 485 32.10 12.71 -4.31
CA LEU A 485 31.62 11.48 -3.67
C LEU A 485 31.69 10.23 -4.56
N ASN A 486 32.22 10.34 -5.79
CA ASN A 486 32.41 9.20 -6.68
C ASN A 486 33.64 8.36 -6.27
N PHE A 487 33.49 7.03 -6.30
CA PHE A 487 34.53 6.07 -5.91
C PHE A 487 35.70 5.97 -6.90
N ASP A 488 35.53 6.42 -8.14
CA ASP A 488 36.58 6.36 -9.17
C ASP A 488 37.89 6.99 -8.70
N ALA A 489 37.81 8.09 -7.93
CA ALA A 489 38.96 8.78 -7.35
C ALA A 489 39.70 7.95 -6.29
N ILE A 490 39.00 7.08 -5.55
CA ILE A 490 39.58 6.22 -4.51
C ILE A 490 40.15 4.93 -5.12
N LEU A 491 39.57 4.46 -6.23
CA LEU A 491 39.97 3.26 -6.96
C LEU A 491 41.30 3.41 -7.72
N GLN A 492 41.68 4.63 -8.09
CA GLN A 492 42.99 4.93 -8.71
C GLN A 492 44.11 5.08 -7.66
N PRO A 493 45.40 4.83 -7.99
CA PRO A 493 46.51 5.04 -7.05
C PRO A 493 46.54 6.49 -6.53
N LEU A 494 46.38 6.68 -5.21
CA LEU A 494 46.40 7.99 -4.56
C LEU A 494 47.73 8.17 -3.85
N SER A 495 48.29 9.37 -3.90
CA SER A 495 49.44 9.76 -3.08
C SER A 495 48.99 10.18 -1.67
N LYS A 496 49.91 10.20 -0.70
CA LYS A 496 49.65 10.78 0.64
C LYS A 496 49.18 12.25 0.57
N ALA A 497 49.58 12.98 -0.48
CA ALA A 497 49.12 14.34 -0.71
C ALA A 497 47.67 14.37 -1.24
N SER A 498 47.33 13.52 -2.20
CA SER A 498 45.99 13.41 -2.82
C SER A 498 44.92 12.87 -1.84
N PHE A 499 45.32 12.11 -0.83
CA PHE A 499 44.41 11.66 0.24
C PHE A 499 43.96 12.78 1.16
N LYS A 500 44.85 13.74 1.45
CA LYS A 500 44.51 14.93 2.24
C LYS A 500 43.51 15.83 1.51
N THR A 501 43.46 15.74 0.18
CA THR A 501 42.51 16.49 -0.66
C THR A 501 41.20 15.75 -0.94
N LEU A 502 40.99 14.54 -0.38
CA LEU A 502 39.67 13.90 -0.43
C LEU A 502 38.65 14.74 0.33
N ASP A 503 37.40 14.64 -0.09
CA ASP A 503 36.30 15.33 0.55
C ASP A 503 36.10 14.83 2.00
N GLY A 504 35.77 15.75 2.92
CA GLY A 504 35.56 15.47 4.34
C GLY A 504 34.44 14.45 4.59
N LEU A 505 33.31 14.61 3.91
CA LEU A 505 32.15 13.74 4.01
C LEU A 505 32.46 12.33 3.49
N LEU A 506 33.18 12.22 2.36
CA LEU A 506 33.63 10.93 1.84
C LEU A 506 34.58 10.21 2.81
N ARG A 507 35.55 10.92 3.38
CA ARG A 507 36.46 10.35 4.40
C ARG A 507 35.71 9.87 5.62
N LYS A 508 34.70 10.62 6.08
CA LYS A 508 33.87 10.25 7.21
C LYS A 508 33.07 8.98 6.94
N ARG A 509 32.39 8.90 5.79
CA ARG A 509 31.64 7.70 5.37
C ARG A 509 32.50 6.45 5.30
N LEU A 510 33.71 6.59 4.78
CA LEU A 510 34.70 5.51 4.74
C LEU A 510 35.23 5.13 6.13
N ALA A 511 35.44 6.10 7.03
CA ALA A 511 35.83 5.84 8.42
C ALA A 511 34.74 5.08 9.17
N ASP A 512 33.48 5.51 9.05
CA ASP A 512 32.32 4.87 9.67
C ASP A 512 32.13 3.44 9.15
N PHE A 513 32.34 3.22 7.85
CA PHE A 513 32.35 1.88 7.25
C PHE A 513 33.40 0.94 7.89
N LEU A 514 34.59 1.45 8.18
CA LEU A 514 35.63 0.72 8.91
C LEU A 514 35.38 0.64 10.43
N GLY A 515 34.33 1.29 10.94
CA GLY A 515 34.06 1.42 12.37
C GLY A 515 35.13 2.21 13.12
N LYS A 516 35.77 3.16 12.44
CA LYS A 516 36.82 4.04 12.97
C LYS A 516 36.31 5.48 13.09
N GLN A 517 36.88 6.25 14.01
CA GLN A 517 36.57 7.67 14.14
C GLN A 517 37.26 8.52 13.06
N ASN A 518 38.47 8.14 12.64
CA ASN A 518 39.27 8.83 11.62
C ASN A 518 39.82 7.82 10.60
N LEU A 519 40.03 8.29 9.37
CA LEU A 519 40.61 7.50 8.29
C LEU A 519 42.06 7.91 8.02
N ASP A 520 42.99 6.97 8.13
CA ASP A 520 44.41 7.20 7.81
C ASP A 520 44.73 6.78 6.36
N PHE A 521 45.81 7.31 5.77
CA PHE A 521 46.22 6.95 4.41
C PHE A 521 46.45 5.44 4.24
N GLU A 522 46.94 4.79 5.29
CA GLU A 522 47.23 3.35 5.31
C GLU A 522 45.94 2.50 5.34
N ASP A 523 44.80 3.10 5.68
CA ASP A 523 43.49 2.44 5.59
C ASP A 523 42.94 2.40 4.16
N LEU A 524 43.49 3.21 3.23
CA LEU A 524 43.07 3.21 1.84
C LEU A 524 43.31 1.86 1.16
N ASP A 525 44.37 1.15 1.48
CA ASP A 525 44.63 -0.16 0.89
C ASP A 525 43.63 -1.21 1.39
N ARG A 526 43.12 -1.06 2.62
CA ARG A 526 42.04 -1.89 3.17
C ARG A 526 40.70 -1.54 2.54
N ILE A 527 40.43 -0.25 2.33
CA ILE A 527 39.21 0.22 1.65
C ILE A 527 39.24 -0.18 0.18
N ARG A 528 40.35 0.01 -0.53
CA ARG A 528 40.54 -0.46 -1.90
C ARG A 528 40.46 -1.97 -1.98
N GLY A 529 41.04 -2.68 -1.02
CA GLY A 529 40.88 -4.12 -0.89
C GLY A 529 39.40 -4.51 -0.74
N ALA A 530 38.66 -3.85 0.15
CA ALA A 530 37.24 -4.10 0.37
C ALA A 530 36.38 -3.72 -0.85
N ILE A 531 36.59 -2.54 -1.43
CA ILE A 531 35.90 -2.06 -2.64
C ILE A 531 36.24 -2.97 -3.82
N ASN A 532 37.50 -3.35 -4.06
CA ASN A 532 37.90 -4.25 -5.15
C ASN A 532 37.47 -5.70 -4.91
N VAL A 533 37.33 -6.15 -3.65
CA VAL A 533 36.71 -7.45 -3.34
C VAL A 533 35.21 -7.40 -3.60
N VAL A 534 34.53 -6.32 -3.19
CA VAL A 534 33.10 -6.11 -3.45
C VAL A 534 32.83 -5.93 -4.95
N ILE A 535 33.65 -5.18 -5.68
CA ILE A 535 33.55 -4.97 -7.14
C ILE A 535 33.99 -6.22 -7.90
N GLY A 536 35.10 -6.85 -7.52
CA GLY A 536 35.65 -8.03 -8.19
C GLY A 536 34.85 -9.30 -7.96
N ARG A 537 34.12 -9.38 -6.84
CA ARG A 537 33.16 -10.45 -6.53
C ARG A 537 31.72 -9.98 -6.59
N ARG A 538 31.43 -8.80 -7.18
CA ARG A 538 30.06 -8.26 -7.25
C ARG A 538 29.10 -9.25 -7.89
N GLN A 539 29.59 -9.89 -8.95
CA GLN A 539 28.86 -10.91 -9.69
C GLN A 539 28.77 -12.22 -8.89
N GLU A 540 29.86 -12.64 -8.24
CA GLU A 540 29.92 -13.87 -7.42
C GLU A 540 29.07 -13.77 -6.13
N PHE A 541 29.02 -12.62 -5.46
CA PHE A 541 28.18 -12.40 -4.28
C PHE A 541 26.70 -12.31 -4.65
N TYR A 542 26.39 -11.66 -5.76
CA TYR A 542 25.06 -11.67 -6.36
C TYR A 542 24.64 -13.10 -6.76
N GLU A 543 25.54 -13.86 -7.40
CA GLU A 543 25.32 -15.24 -7.83
C GLU A 543 25.28 -16.24 -6.67
N LYS A 544 26.04 -16.08 -5.58
CA LYS A 544 25.99 -16.95 -4.39
C LYS A 544 24.79 -16.66 -3.50
N ALA A 545 24.31 -15.41 -3.46
CA ALA A 545 23.02 -15.07 -2.87
C ALA A 545 21.88 -15.77 -3.62
N LEU A 546 21.96 -15.77 -4.96
CA LEU A 546 21.12 -16.60 -5.82
C LEU A 546 21.34 -18.10 -5.56
N GLU A 547 22.56 -18.60 -5.48
CA GLU A 547 22.83 -20.04 -5.34
C GLU A 547 22.33 -20.61 -4.00
N ALA A 548 22.41 -19.84 -2.91
CA ALA A 548 21.87 -20.20 -1.60
C ALA A 548 20.34 -20.31 -1.60
N ILE A 549 19.65 -19.54 -2.46
CA ILE A 549 18.20 -19.63 -2.69
C ILE A 549 17.83 -20.92 -3.43
N HIS A 550 18.74 -21.42 -4.29
CA HIS A 550 18.48 -22.53 -5.20
C HIS A 550 19.03 -23.89 -4.74
N ARG A 551 19.73 -23.96 -3.60
CA ARG A 551 20.51 -25.16 -3.18
C ARG A 551 19.79 -26.28 -2.43
N ARG A 552 18.45 -26.37 -2.45
CA ARG A 552 17.75 -27.53 -1.85
C ARG A 552 17.25 -28.52 -2.91
N TYR A 553 18.08 -29.54 -3.15
CA TYR A 553 17.78 -30.71 -3.96
C TYR A 553 16.89 -31.71 -3.21
N THR A 554 15.58 -31.63 -3.44
CA THR A 554 14.55 -32.70 -3.42
C THR A 554 13.23 -31.97 -3.66
N PHE A 555 12.33 -32.52 -4.50
CA PHE A 555 10.99 -31.99 -4.77
C PHE A 555 10.40 -31.21 -3.57
N ASP A 556 10.16 -29.91 -3.74
CA ASP A 556 9.59 -29.05 -2.69
C ASP A 556 8.36 -28.31 -3.24
N LEU A 557 7.25 -28.43 -2.50
CA LEU A 557 5.97 -27.78 -2.77
C LEU A 557 5.59 -26.97 -1.54
N ALA A 558 5.66 -25.64 -1.65
CA ALA A 558 5.26 -24.72 -0.59
C ALA A 558 3.97 -24.00 -1.01
N TYR A 559 2.91 -24.13 -0.20
CA TYR A 559 1.65 -23.40 -0.36
C TYR A 559 1.35 -22.60 0.89
N ALA A 560 1.16 -21.29 0.74
CA ALA A 560 0.78 -20.40 1.82
C ALA A 560 -0.47 -19.60 1.43
N PHE A 561 -1.44 -19.52 2.34
CA PHE A 561 -2.63 -18.70 2.19
C PHE A 561 -2.85 -17.87 3.45
N GLN A 562 -3.08 -16.57 3.26
CA GLN A 562 -3.38 -15.64 4.34
C GLN A 562 -4.57 -14.77 3.97
N LYS A 563 -5.47 -14.57 4.92
CA LYS A 563 -6.56 -13.61 4.85
C LYS A 563 -6.59 -12.78 6.11
N SER A 564 -6.65 -11.46 5.97
CA SER A 564 -6.88 -10.52 7.06
C SER A 564 -7.99 -9.55 6.67
N SER A 565 -8.77 -9.15 7.67
CA SER A 565 -9.75 -8.08 7.54
C SER A 565 -9.59 -7.14 8.72
N GLU A 566 -9.59 -5.84 8.47
CA GLU A 566 -9.41 -4.81 9.49
C GLU A 566 -10.56 -3.81 9.43
N ASN A 567 -11.11 -3.46 10.60
CA ASN A 567 -12.07 -2.38 10.77
C ASN A 567 -11.37 -1.26 11.55
N GLN A 568 -11.44 -0.02 11.05
CA GLN A 568 -10.95 1.13 11.80
C GLN A 568 -12.02 2.22 11.88
N ALA A 569 -11.98 2.97 12.97
CA ALA A 569 -12.78 4.16 13.16
C ALA A 569 -11.87 5.28 13.70
N LEU A 570 -11.93 6.44 13.07
CA LEU A 570 -11.32 7.68 13.56
C LEU A 570 -12.44 8.67 13.82
N LEU A 571 -12.46 9.23 15.02
CA LEU A 571 -13.45 10.20 15.44
C LEU A 571 -12.75 11.36 16.15
N ASP A 572 -13.17 12.59 15.87
CA ASP A 572 -12.91 13.78 16.67
C ASP A 572 -14.21 14.58 16.70
N ALA A 573 -14.91 14.50 17.83
CA ALA A 573 -16.22 15.10 18.00
C ALA A 573 -16.25 16.01 19.24
N THR A 574 -16.86 17.17 19.09
CA THR A 574 -17.09 18.13 20.18
C THR A 574 -18.57 18.18 20.52
N PHE A 575 -18.89 18.07 21.81
CA PHE A 575 -20.24 18.03 22.37
C PHE A 575 -20.44 19.24 23.28
N ASP A 576 -21.28 20.18 22.86
CA ASP A 576 -21.58 21.41 23.60
C ASP A 576 -22.84 21.24 24.47
N PHE A 577 -22.66 21.06 25.77
CA PHE A 577 -23.73 20.89 26.75
C PHE A 577 -24.34 22.22 27.22
N SER A 578 -23.99 23.37 26.62
CA SER A 578 -24.56 24.66 26.99
C SER A 578 -26.07 24.75 26.73
N GLN A 579 -26.58 24.00 25.75
CA GLN A 579 -27.99 23.93 25.37
C GLN A 579 -28.39 22.49 25.01
N ASP A 580 -29.61 22.09 25.34
CA ASP A 580 -30.11 20.71 25.22
C ASP A 580 -29.13 19.63 25.72
N PRO A 581 -28.74 19.67 27.02
CA PRO A 581 -27.77 18.73 27.56
C PRO A 581 -28.26 17.28 27.49
N ALA A 582 -29.57 17.03 27.43
CA ALA A 582 -30.12 15.69 27.30
C ALA A 582 -29.89 15.12 25.89
N GLY A 583 -30.21 15.89 24.83
CA GLY A 583 -29.96 15.49 23.45
C GLY A 583 -28.47 15.29 23.17
N VAL A 584 -27.62 16.22 23.63
CA VAL A 584 -26.16 16.13 23.48
C VAL A 584 -25.59 14.91 24.22
N ARG A 585 -26.13 14.60 25.40
CA ARG A 585 -25.73 13.42 26.16
C ARG A 585 -26.02 12.13 25.41
N THR A 586 -27.18 12.00 24.77
CA THR A 586 -27.50 10.82 23.96
C THR A 586 -26.44 10.62 22.87
N PHE A 587 -26.09 11.68 22.13
CA PHE A 587 -25.04 11.63 21.12
C PHE A 587 -23.68 11.20 21.67
N PHE A 588 -23.29 11.74 22.84
CA PHE A 588 -22.06 11.39 23.51
C PHE A 588 -22.04 9.92 23.97
N GLU A 589 -23.15 9.41 24.51
CA GLU A 589 -23.29 8.00 24.94
C GLU A 589 -23.22 7.03 23.75
N HIS A 590 -23.84 7.36 22.60
CA HIS A 590 -23.73 6.56 21.37
C HIS A 590 -22.30 6.55 20.81
N ALA A 591 -21.62 7.70 20.81
CA ALA A 591 -20.23 7.80 20.36
C ALA A 591 -19.27 6.97 21.24
N LEU A 592 -19.46 7.00 22.56
CA LEU A 592 -18.70 6.15 23.51
C LEU A 592 -19.05 4.66 23.37
N ALA A 593 -20.28 4.32 23.00
CA ALA A 593 -20.68 2.94 22.73
C ALA A 593 -20.11 2.41 21.40
N GLY A 594 -19.54 3.28 20.55
CA GLY A 594 -19.08 2.92 19.22
C GLY A 594 -20.21 2.72 18.21
N ASP A 595 -21.40 3.25 18.51
CA ASP A 595 -22.53 3.30 17.58
C ASP A 595 -22.33 4.44 16.58
N PHE A 596 -21.32 4.25 15.71
CA PHE A 596 -20.98 5.25 14.70
C PHE A 596 -22.04 5.34 13.61
N ASP A 597 -22.90 4.32 13.45
CA ASP A 597 -24.06 4.43 12.57
C ASP A 597 -24.98 5.56 13.05
N PHE A 598 -25.31 5.60 14.36
CA PHE A 598 -26.10 6.71 14.92
C PHE A 598 -25.37 8.05 14.79
N VAL A 599 -24.09 8.12 15.17
CA VAL A 599 -23.31 9.37 15.16
C VAL A 599 -23.12 9.92 13.75
N PHE A 600 -22.95 9.09 12.73
CA PHE A 600 -22.71 9.55 11.36
C PHE A 600 -23.99 9.97 10.66
N THR A 601 -25.15 9.42 11.05
CA THR A 601 -26.42 9.64 10.33
C THR A 601 -27.33 10.69 10.98
N ASN A 602 -27.30 10.85 12.30
CA ASN A 602 -28.19 11.78 13.01
C ASN A 602 -27.50 13.10 13.29
N HIS A 603 -28.11 14.24 13.01
CA HIS A 603 -27.51 15.56 13.26
C HIS A 603 -28.02 16.20 14.56
N HIS A 604 -27.13 16.86 15.31
CA HIS A 604 -27.49 17.71 16.43
C HIS A 604 -26.71 19.04 16.36
N PRO A 605 -27.35 20.22 16.42
CA PRO A 605 -26.67 21.52 16.22
C PRO A 605 -25.53 21.82 17.20
N ARG A 606 -25.52 21.14 18.35
CA ARG A 606 -24.50 21.26 19.41
C ARG A 606 -23.45 20.14 19.40
N VAL A 607 -23.46 19.30 18.39
CA VAL A 607 -22.47 18.23 18.19
C VAL A 607 -21.74 18.49 16.87
N LYS A 608 -20.45 18.81 16.96
CA LYS A 608 -19.61 19.08 15.80
C LYS A 608 -18.68 17.91 15.54
N LEU A 609 -18.66 17.39 14.32
CA LEU A 609 -17.72 16.35 13.89
C LEU A 609 -16.53 17.02 13.17
N ASN A 610 -15.37 17.10 13.82
CA ASN A 610 -14.14 17.64 13.23
C ASN A 610 -13.47 16.59 12.31
N LEU A 611 -13.54 15.32 12.70
CA LEU A 611 -13.13 14.16 11.92
C LEU A 611 -14.10 13.02 12.23
N ALA A 612 -14.59 12.34 11.20
CA ALA A 612 -15.43 11.15 11.36
C ALA A 612 -15.21 10.26 10.14
N GLU A 613 -14.40 9.22 10.31
CA GLU A 613 -14.01 8.30 9.26
C GLU A 613 -14.11 6.84 9.74
N LEU A 614 -14.75 6.00 8.94
CA LEU A 614 -14.76 4.54 9.10
C LEU A 614 -14.00 3.92 7.94
N SER A 615 -13.26 2.85 8.18
CA SER A 615 -12.63 2.07 7.12
C SER A 615 -12.77 0.57 7.36
N HIS A 616 -12.87 -0.17 6.25
CA HIS A 616 -12.80 -1.62 6.21
C HIS A 616 -11.79 -2.04 5.15
N ASN A 617 -10.78 -2.79 5.53
CA ASN A 617 -9.82 -3.38 4.59
C ASN A 617 -9.95 -4.91 4.54
N ILE A 618 -9.93 -5.48 3.35
CA ILE A 618 -9.81 -6.91 3.09
C ILE A 618 -8.50 -7.15 2.34
N ARG A 619 -7.60 -7.94 2.93
CA ARG A 619 -6.38 -8.38 2.29
C ARG A 619 -6.32 -9.90 2.23
N ARG A 620 -6.08 -10.45 1.04
CA ARG A 620 -5.86 -11.87 0.80
C ARG A 620 -4.56 -12.04 0.05
N GLN A 621 -3.77 -13.02 0.45
CA GLN A 621 -2.53 -13.35 -0.21
C GLN A 621 -2.44 -14.88 -0.32
N SER A 622 -2.07 -15.36 -1.50
CA SER A 622 -1.70 -16.76 -1.70
C SER A 622 -0.38 -16.85 -2.44
N HIS A 623 0.40 -17.87 -2.13
CA HIS A 623 1.69 -18.12 -2.75
C HIS A 623 1.91 -19.62 -2.91
N THR A 624 2.32 -20.02 -4.11
CA THR A 624 2.63 -21.40 -4.46
C THR A 624 4.00 -21.44 -5.11
N ASP A 625 4.93 -22.20 -4.54
CA ASP A 625 6.23 -22.49 -5.14
C ASP A 625 6.37 -23.99 -5.42
N VAL A 626 6.84 -24.31 -6.62
CA VAL A 626 7.26 -25.65 -7.03
C VAL A 626 8.69 -25.55 -7.56
N THR A 627 9.62 -26.27 -6.92
CA THR A 627 11.02 -26.30 -7.35
C THR A 627 11.45 -27.74 -7.65
N LEU A 628 11.99 -27.93 -8.85
CA LEU A 628 12.54 -29.16 -9.41
C LEU A 628 13.97 -28.91 -9.93
N PRO A 629 14.81 -29.94 -10.13
CA PRO A 629 16.22 -29.77 -10.53
C PRO A 629 16.48 -28.92 -11.78
N PHE A 630 15.52 -28.84 -12.71
CA PHE A 630 15.63 -28.07 -13.96
C PHE A 630 14.46 -27.12 -14.20
N MET A 631 13.59 -26.91 -13.19
CA MET A 631 12.39 -26.09 -13.33
C MET A 631 12.02 -25.49 -11.97
N SER A 632 11.85 -24.17 -11.94
CA SER A 632 11.17 -23.48 -10.82
C SER A 632 9.93 -22.78 -11.35
N ARG A 633 8.82 -22.92 -10.63
CA ARG A 633 7.55 -22.24 -10.90
C ARG A 633 7.03 -21.64 -9.61
N SER A 634 6.98 -20.32 -9.55
CA SER A 634 6.28 -19.58 -8.50
C SER A 634 4.96 -19.03 -9.03
N MET A 635 3.97 -18.90 -8.16
CA MET A 635 2.75 -18.14 -8.40
C MET A 635 2.37 -17.42 -7.12
N GLY A 636 2.37 -16.09 -7.18
CA GLY A 636 1.89 -15.22 -6.11
C GLY A 636 0.59 -14.54 -6.51
N HIS A 637 -0.31 -14.38 -5.55
CA HIS A 637 -1.55 -13.63 -5.69
C HIS A 637 -1.79 -12.77 -4.46
N MET A 638 -2.19 -11.52 -4.69
CA MET A 638 -2.58 -10.56 -3.66
C MET A 638 -3.83 -9.82 -4.09
N ASN A 639 -4.86 -9.84 -3.24
CA ASN A 639 -6.08 -9.06 -3.38
C ASN A 639 -6.18 -8.11 -2.18
N ASP A 640 -6.32 -6.81 -2.45
CA ASP A 640 -6.44 -5.75 -1.45
C ASP A 640 -7.68 -4.90 -1.78
N SER A 641 -8.50 -4.59 -0.77
CA SER A 641 -9.75 -3.85 -0.98
C SER A 641 -10.08 -3.04 0.26
N LEU A 642 -9.89 -1.73 0.14
CA LEU A 642 -10.13 -0.74 1.19
C LEU A 642 -11.38 0.06 0.84
N ALA A 643 -12.38 0.02 1.72
CA ALA A 643 -13.51 0.92 1.68
C ALA A 643 -13.45 1.89 2.86
N THR A 644 -13.82 3.15 2.63
CA THR A 644 -13.92 4.18 3.65
C THR A 644 -15.27 4.89 3.60
N ALA A 645 -15.71 5.44 4.73
CA ALA A 645 -16.85 6.33 4.85
C ALA A 645 -16.44 7.54 5.70
N ARG A 646 -16.58 8.74 5.16
CA ARG A 646 -16.20 9.99 5.81
C ARG A 646 -17.38 10.96 5.87
N VAL A 647 -17.58 11.61 7.01
CA VAL A 647 -18.62 12.64 7.15
C VAL A 647 -18.07 14.00 6.69
N GLU A 648 -18.86 14.72 5.90
CA GLU A 648 -18.64 16.10 5.53
C GLU A 648 -19.86 16.94 5.94
N GLU A 649 -19.64 18.11 6.55
CA GLU A 649 -20.71 19.00 7.08
C GLU A 649 -21.02 20.22 6.18
N GLN A 650 -20.57 20.25 4.92
CA GLN A 650 -20.90 21.34 3.98
C GLN A 650 -22.31 21.16 3.40
N ASP A 651 -23.20 22.15 3.59
CA ASP A 651 -24.60 22.16 3.14
C ASP A 651 -25.49 21.02 3.70
N GLY A 652 -25.19 20.60 4.93
CA GLY A 652 -25.86 19.49 5.63
C GLY A 652 -24.92 18.31 5.86
N ARG A 653 -25.38 17.29 6.59
CA ARG A 653 -24.55 16.11 6.86
C ARG A 653 -24.57 15.15 5.67
N VAL A 654 -23.42 14.96 5.05
CA VAL A 654 -23.20 14.03 3.93
C VAL A 654 -22.18 12.97 4.34
N VAL A 655 -22.43 11.71 3.96
CA VAL A 655 -21.43 10.64 4.11
C VAL A 655 -20.84 10.31 2.73
N ALA A 656 -19.55 10.57 2.57
CA ALA A 656 -18.77 10.22 1.39
C ALA A 656 -18.16 8.83 1.56
N TYR A 657 -18.41 7.92 0.62
CA TYR A 657 -17.81 6.60 0.56
C TYR A 657 -16.74 6.55 -0.53
N ARG A 658 -15.61 5.89 -0.23
CA ARG A 658 -14.57 5.61 -1.22
C ARG A 658 -14.21 4.14 -1.19
N LEU A 659 -13.91 3.58 -2.35
CA LEU A 659 -13.38 2.25 -2.54
C LEU A 659 -12.08 2.36 -3.34
N GLU A 660 -11.06 1.68 -2.86
CA GLU A 660 -9.80 1.46 -3.56
C GLU A 660 -9.48 -0.03 -3.46
N THR A 661 -9.34 -0.70 -4.60
CA THR A 661 -9.07 -2.15 -4.63
C THR A 661 -8.07 -2.49 -5.72
N SER A 662 -7.28 -3.53 -5.46
CA SER A 662 -6.35 -4.11 -6.42
C SER A 662 -6.30 -5.62 -6.30
N ASP A 663 -6.10 -6.28 -7.43
CA ASP A 663 -5.85 -7.71 -7.53
C ASP A 663 -4.59 -7.90 -8.39
N LYS A 664 -3.55 -8.47 -7.79
CA LYS A 664 -2.25 -8.71 -8.41
C LYS A 664 -1.98 -10.21 -8.47
N VAL A 665 -1.62 -10.68 -9.66
CA VAL A 665 -1.17 -12.06 -9.87
C VAL A 665 0.20 -12.01 -10.54
N ALA A 666 1.17 -12.75 -10.01
CA ALA A 666 2.51 -12.83 -10.55
C ALA A 666 3.01 -14.27 -10.63
N ASN A 667 3.84 -14.56 -11.61
CA ASN A 667 4.65 -15.76 -11.70
C ASN A 667 6.06 -15.38 -12.20
N ASN A 668 6.91 -16.38 -12.43
CA ASN A 668 8.31 -16.16 -12.84
C ASN A 668 8.49 -15.37 -14.14
N GLN A 669 7.47 -15.24 -14.98
CA GLN A 669 7.56 -14.61 -16.30
C GLN A 669 6.48 -13.57 -16.55
N ARG A 670 5.49 -13.43 -15.66
CA ARG A 670 4.32 -12.58 -15.89
C ARG A 670 3.86 -11.91 -14.61
N THR A 671 3.42 -10.66 -14.73
CA THR A 671 2.58 -10.02 -13.72
C THR A 671 1.31 -9.50 -14.37
N SER A 672 0.20 -9.51 -13.64
CA SER A 672 -0.99 -8.75 -13.99
C SER A 672 -1.54 -8.07 -12.74
N VAL A 673 -2.00 -6.84 -12.91
CA VAL A 673 -2.63 -6.04 -11.86
C VAL A 673 -3.90 -5.43 -12.42
N LEU A 674 -5.03 -5.71 -11.78
CA LEU A 674 -6.29 -5.01 -11.99
C LEU A 674 -6.55 -4.15 -10.78
N SER A 675 -6.77 -2.85 -10.97
CA SER A 675 -7.15 -1.94 -9.89
C SER A 675 -8.44 -1.22 -10.23
N LEU A 676 -9.23 -0.97 -9.19
CA LEU A 676 -10.51 -0.29 -9.30
C LEU A 676 -10.63 0.74 -8.18
N SER A 677 -11.16 1.90 -8.53
CA SER A 677 -11.52 2.92 -7.56
C SER A 677 -12.91 3.48 -7.82
N MET A 678 -13.60 3.84 -6.74
CA MET A 678 -14.97 4.34 -6.81
C MET A 678 -15.18 5.34 -5.67
N ALA A 679 -15.75 6.50 -6.00
CA ALA A 679 -16.15 7.51 -5.03
C ALA A 679 -17.67 7.70 -5.12
N LEU A 680 -18.32 7.80 -3.96
CA LEU A 680 -19.76 7.88 -3.79
C LEU A 680 -20.07 8.86 -2.67
N SER A 681 -21.25 9.47 -2.69
CA SER A 681 -21.74 10.36 -1.63
C SER A 681 -23.19 10.03 -1.30
N ALA A 682 -23.61 10.26 -0.06
CA ALA A 682 -24.98 10.12 0.40
C ALA A 682 -25.40 11.37 1.18
N ALA A 683 -26.37 12.13 0.65
CA ALA A 683 -26.96 13.30 1.31
C ALA A 683 -28.43 13.05 1.67
N GLY A 684 -28.82 13.41 2.91
CA GLY A 684 -30.20 13.30 3.41
C GLY A 684 -30.57 11.90 3.88
N PHE A 685 -30.66 11.70 5.20
CA PHE A 685 -31.10 10.44 5.80
C PHE A 685 -32.60 10.39 6.12
N GLU A 686 -33.30 11.52 5.96
CA GLU A 686 -34.76 11.54 6.00
C GLU A 686 -35.30 11.12 4.62
N ALA A 687 -36.01 9.99 4.60
CA ALA A 687 -36.64 9.36 3.44
C ALA A 687 -35.71 8.79 2.34
N GLY A 688 -34.81 7.87 2.71
CA GLY A 688 -34.53 6.65 1.93
C GLY A 688 -33.94 6.77 0.51
N GLN A 689 -33.50 7.96 0.06
CA GLN A 689 -32.88 8.13 -1.26
C GLN A 689 -31.48 8.68 -1.11
N VAL A 690 -30.48 7.80 -1.20
CA VAL A 690 -29.07 8.15 -1.38
C VAL A 690 -28.94 9.03 -2.63
N ARG A 691 -28.67 10.33 -2.45
CA ARG A 691 -28.26 11.21 -3.56
C ARG A 691 -26.77 11.04 -3.82
N VAL A 692 -26.44 10.27 -4.85
CA VAL A 692 -25.07 10.02 -5.30
C VAL A 692 -24.65 11.09 -6.30
N HIS A 693 -23.65 11.90 -5.95
CA HIS A 693 -23.19 13.04 -6.75
C HIS A 693 -22.13 12.66 -7.80
N GLN A 694 -21.36 11.58 -7.58
CA GLN A 694 -20.39 11.06 -8.54
C GLN A 694 -20.52 9.53 -8.63
N LYS A 695 -20.72 9.00 -9.84
CA LYS A 695 -20.95 7.55 -10.11
C LYS A 695 -19.88 7.02 -11.07
N LYS A 696 -18.61 7.19 -10.73
CA LYS A 696 -17.50 6.74 -11.58
C LYS A 696 -16.82 5.53 -10.95
N LEU A 697 -16.65 4.49 -11.76
CA LEU A 697 -15.85 3.32 -11.45
C LEU A 697 -14.63 3.36 -12.37
N ASP A 698 -13.53 3.84 -11.82
CA ASP A 698 -12.25 3.85 -12.52
C ASP A 698 -11.64 2.47 -12.47
N LEU A 699 -11.15 2.00 -13.62
CA LEU A 699 -10.53 0.69 -13.75
C LEU A 699 -9.23 0.84 -14.54
N THR A 700 -8.15 0.32 -13.96
CA THR A 700 -6.84 0.20 -14.59
C THR A 700 -6.43 -1.26 -14.65
N TYR A 701 -5.94 -1.71 -15.78
CA TYR A 701 -5.31 -3.00 -15.95
C TYR A 701 -3.88 -2.82 -16.44
N SER A 702 -2.95 -3.56 -15.86
CA SER A 702 -1.59 -3.68 -16.37
C SER A 702 -1.16 -5.14 -16.41
N SER A 703 -0.41 -5.52 -17.44
CA SER A 703 0.17 -6.86 -17.57
C SER A 703 1.57 -6.75 -18.13
N VAL A 704 2.48 -7.57 -17.62
CA VAL A 704 3.86 -7.65 -18.08
C VAL A 704 4.19 -9.10 -18.35
N PHE A 705 4.81 -9.39 -19.49
CA PHE A 705 5.41 -10.67 -19.82
C PHE A 705 6.87 -10.47 -20.17
N VAL A 706 7.74 -11.26 -19.55
CA VAL A 706 9.18 -11.21 -19.80
C VAL A 706 9.68 -12.59 -20.16
N ARG A 707 10.66 -12.65 -21.06
CA ARG A 707 11.30 -13.90 -21.42
C ARG A 707 12.71 -13.69 -21.92
N ARG A 708 13.64 -14.47 -21.38
CA ARG A 708 14.97 -14.62 -21.98
C ARG A 708 14.86 -15.37 -23.30
N ASP A 709 15.61 -14.94 -24.30
CA ASP A 709 15.65 -15.56 -25.63
C ASP A 709 14.25 -15.81 -26.21
N MET A 710 13.42 -14.77 -26.18
CA MET A 710 12.05 -14.80 -26.68
C MET A 710 12.06 -15.12 -28.17
N THR A 711 11.23 -16.08 -28.59
CA THR A 711 11.08 -16.43 -30.02
C THR A 711 9.90 -15.68 -30.65
N ARG A 712 9.88 -15.56 -31.98
CA ARG A 712 8.74 -15.00 -32.75
C ARG A 712 7.41 -15.63 -32.33
N LYS A 713 7.37 -16.96 -32.22
CA LYS A 713 6.19 -17.71 -31.78
C LYS A 713 5.74 -17.37 -30.35
N GLN A 714 6.69 -17.14 -29.44
CA GLN A 714 6.38 -16.76 -28.06
C GLN A 714 5.85 -15.32 -27.97
N LEU A 715 6.37 -14.42 -28.81
CA LEU A 715 5.85 -13.07 -28.97
C LEU A 715 4.41 -13.09 -29.49
N ALA A 716 4.16 -13.78 -30.62
CA ALA A 716 2.83 -13.93 -31.19
C ALA A 716 1.83 -14.46 -30.17
N SER A 717 2.17 -15.57 -29.50
CA SER A 717 1.32 -16.16 -28.45
C SER A 717 1.06 -15.24 -27.24
N ALA A 718 1.93 -14.27 -26.97
CA ALA A 718 1.73 -13.30 -25.91
C ALA A 718 0.81 -12.15 -26.34
N LEU A 719 0.86 -11.76 -27.63
CA LEU A 719 0.11 -10.65 -28.20
C LEU A 719 -1.31 -11.04 -28.65
N GLU A 720 -1.54 -12.31 -29.02
CA GLU A 720 -2.83 -12.82 -29.50
C GLU A 720 -4.04 -12.37 -28.65
N PRO A 721 -4.09 -12.63 -27.32
CA PRO A 721 -5.25 -12.20 -26.52
C PRO A 721 -5.32 -10.69 -26.33
N ILE A 722 -4.17 -9.99 -26.38
CA ILE A 722 -4.06 -8.54 -26.20
C ILE A 722 -4.65 -7.81 -27.42
N ALA A 723 -4.27 -8.25 -28.63
CA ALA A 723 -4.74 -7.67 -29.88
C ALA A 723 -6.28 -7.75 -29.97
N VAL A 724 -6.85 -8.93 -29.71
CA VAL A 724 -8.30 -9.15 -29.79
C VAL A 724 -9.06 -8.38 -28.69
N ALA A 725 -8.52 -8.28 -27.48
CA ALA A 725 -9.20 -7.67 -26.36
C ALA A 725 -9.10 -6.13 -26.34
N CYS A 726 -7.95 -5.59 -26.73
CA CYS A 726 -7.59 -4.19 -26.49
C CYS A 726 -7.27 -3.38 -27.76
N PHE A 727 -6.89 -4.02 -28.87
CA PHE A 727 -6.46 -3.33 -30.11
C PHE A 727 -7.23 -3.81 -31.35
N PRO A 728 -8.58 -3.82 -31.32
CA PRO A 728 -9.37 -4.33 -32.44
C PRO A 728 -9.20 -3.50 -33.72
N ASN A 729 -8.68 -2.26 -33.63
CA ASN A 729 -8.44 -1.42 -34.79
C ASN A 729 -6.96 -1.33 -35.18
N GLN A 730 -6.06 -1.18 -34.21
CA GLN A 730 -4.63 -1.01 -34.49
C GLN A 730 -3.90 -2.33 -34.82
N LEU A 731 -4.31 -3.47 -34.24
CA LEU A 731 -3.64 -4.77 -34.41
C LEU A 731 -4.53 -5.80 -35.12
N LYS A 732 -5.20 -5.40 -36.21
CA LYS A 732 -6.05 -6.31 -37.02
C LYS A 732 -5.27 -7.43 -37.69
N ASP A 733 -4.05 -7.13 -38.14
CA ASP A 733 -3.12 -8.09 -38.76
C ASP A 733 -1.93 -8.28 -37.81
N LEU A 734 -2.09 -9.22 -36.87
CA LEU A 734 -1.09 -9.50 -35.85
C LEU A 734 0.18 -10.09 -36.46
N ASP A 735 0.06 -10.93 -37.50
CA ASP A 735 1.21 -11.53 -38.16
C ASP A 735 2.09 -10.46 -38.82
N HIS A 736 1.47 -9.51 -39.54
CA HIS A 736 2.22 -8.40 -40.12
C HIS A 736 2.93 -7.55 -39.05
N TYR A 737 2.29 -7.34 -37.89
CA TYR A 737 2.92 -6.62 -36.78
C TYR A 737 4.08 -7.41 -36.16
N VAL A 738 3.91 -8.72 -35.94
CA VAL A 738 4.99 -9.59 -35.44
C VAL A 738 6.15 -9.66 -36.44
N ASP A 739 5.89 -9.71 -37.75
CA ASP A 739 6.92 -9.67 -38.80
C ASP A 739 7.66 -8.34 -38.86
N PHE A 740 6.97 -7.23 -38.54
CA PHE A 740 7.60 -5.93 -38.41
C PHE A 740 8.57 -5.92 -37.22
N ILE A 741 8.16 -6.43 -36.06
CA ILE A 741 9.03 -6.55 -34.89
C ILE A 741 10.23 -7.46 -35.18
N ASP A 742 10.01 -8.61 -35.81
CA ASP A 742 11.05 -9.59 -36.14
C ASP A 742 12.14 -8.96 -37.02
N ARG A 743 11.75 -8.26 -38.09
CA ARG A 743 12.67 -7.52 -38.97
C ARG A 743 13.47 -6.47 -38.20
N ARG A 744 12.83 -5.70 -37.32
CA ARG A 744 13.48 -4.68 -36.50
C ARG A 744 14.48 -5.30 -35.52
N THR A 745 14.16 -6.45 -34.94
CA THR A 745 15.08 -7.18 -34.07
C THR A 745 16.25 -7.79 -34.83
N GLU A 746 16.05 -8.28 -36.06
CA GLU A 746 17.14 -8.81 -36.90
C GLU A 746 18.12 -7.70 -37.32
N GLU A 747 17.61 -6.50 -37.63
CA GLU A 747 18.45 -5.32 -37.90
C GLU A 747 19.32 -4.92 -36.68
N ALA A 748 18.75 -4.98 -35.48
CA ALA A 748 19.41 -4.54 -34.24
C ALA A 748 20.29 -5.62 -33.56
N ILE A 749 19.98 -6.90 -33.82
CA ILE A 749 20.61 -8.09 -33.24
C ILE A 749 21.00 -9.08 -34.36
N PRO A 750 21.94 -8.70 -35.26
CA PRO A 750 22.36 -9.58 -36.34
C PRO A 750 23.21 -10.73 -35.78
N ALA A 751 22.65 -11.94 -35.67
CA ALA A 751 23.32 -13.26 -35.59
C ALA A 751 22.55 -14.37 -34.83
N THR A 752 21.29 -14.20 -34.42
CA THR A 752 20.52 -15.27 -33.72
C THR A 752 19.34 -15.78 -34.56
N PRO A 753 19.54 -16.80 -35.42
CA PRO A 753 18.52 -17.23 -36.40
C PRO A 753 17.23 -17.86 -35.80
N THR A 754 17.05 -17.87 -34.48
CA THR A 754 15.90 -18.49 -33.81
C THR A 754 15.31 -17.67 -32.66
N THR A 755 15.91 -16.53 -32.29
CA THR A 755 15.48 -15.74 -31.11
C THR A 755 15.51 -14.24 -31.42
N LEU A 756 14.54 -13.51 -30.86
CA LEU A 756 14.40 -12.06 -30.90
C LEU A 756 15.23 -11.35 -29.82
N GLY A 757 15.94 -12.11 -28.98
CA GLY A 757 16.63 -11.61 -27.79
C GLY A 757 15.80 -11.69 -26.50
N ASN A 758 16.27 -11.02 -25.46
CA ASN A 758 15.60 -10.97 -24.16
C ASN A 758 14.42 -9.97 -24.23
N GLY A 759 13.20 -10.47 -24.27
CA GLY A 759 12.01 -9.68 -24.59
C GLY A 759 11.13 -9.32 -23.38
N VAL A 760 10.47 -8.18 -23.49
CA VAL A 760 9.45 -7.67 -22.57
C VAL A 760 8.23 -7.25 -23.37
N VAL A 761 7.05 -7.64 -22.92
CA VAL A 761 5.75 -7.22 -23.46
C VAL A 761 4.94 -6.65 -22.31
N ALA A 762 4.63 -5.36 -22.36
CA ALA A 762 3.86 -4.67 -21.34
C ALA A 762 2.55 -4.10 -21.93
N LEU A 763 1.44 -4.37 -21.26
CA LEU A 763 0.11 -3.86 -21.59
C LEU A 763 -0.38 -2.97 -20.46
N GLN A 764 -0.98 -1.86 -20.82
CA GLN A 764 -1.74 -0.98 -19.94
C GLN A 764 -3.11 -0.75 -20.56
N ALA A 765 -4.18 -0.78 -19.77
CA ALA A 765 -5.52 -0.48 -20.23
C ALA A 765 -6.33 0.27 -19.17
N VAL A 766 -7.14 1.24 -19.59
CA VAL A 766 -7.99 2.07 -18.73
C VAL A 766 -9.37 2.26 -19.36
N LEU A 767 -10.38 2.47 -18.52
CA LEU A 767 -11.70 2.87 -19.02
C LEU A 767 -11.72 4.38 -19.33
N PRO A 768 -12.17 4.80 -20.53
CA PRO A 768 -12.49 6.19 -20.79
C PRO A 768 -13.52 6.72 -19.81
N GLU A 769 -13.55 8.03 -19.55
CA GLU A 769 -14.42 8.63 -18.52
C GLU A 769 -15.91 8.26 -18.68
N GLY A 770 -16.42 8.29 -19.92
CA GLY A 770 -17.81 7.90 -20.20
C GLY A 770 -18.10 6.43 -19.89
N ALA A 771 -17.16 5.54 -20.20
CA ALA A 771 -17.27 4.11 -19.88
C ALA A 771 -17.15 3.85 -18.37
N ALA A 772 -16.26 4.56 -17.69
CA ALA A 772 -16.09 4.49 -16.23
C ALA A 772 -17.34 4.98 -15.47
N ALA A 773 -17.96 6.08 -15.94
CA ALA A 773 -19.21 6.58 -15.40
C ALA A 773 -20.39 5.62 -15.66
N ALA A 774 -20.50 5.11 -16.90
CA ALA A 774 -21.52 4.12 -17.24
C ALA A 774 -21.36 2.84 -16.42
N ALA A 775 -20.14 2.33 -16.27
CA ALA A 775 -19.85 1.16 -15.47
C ALA A 775 -20.24 1.37 -14.00
N GLY A 776 -19.81 2.47 -13.38
CA GLY A 776 -20.17 2.80 -12.01
C GLY A 776 -21.70 2.86 -11.79
N ALA A 777 -22.42 3.48 -12.73
CA ALA A 777 -23.88 3.54 -12.68
C ALA A 777 -24.54 2.16 -12.83
N CYS A 778 -24.05 1.31 -13.74
CA CYS A 778 -24.61 -0.02 -13.99
C CYS A 778 -24.42 -0.96 -12.80
N TRP A 779 -23.21 -1.04 -12.23
CA TRP A 779 -22.94 -1.88 -11.06
C TRP A 779 -23.72 -1.40 -9.82
N LEU A 780 -23.83 -0.08 -9.63
CA LEU A 780 -24.66 0.49 -8.56
C LEU A 780 -26.16 0.23 -8.78
N ALA A 781 -26.63 0.00 -10.01
CA ALA A 781 -28.04 -0.28 -10.27
C ALA A 781 -28.45 -1.72 -9.88
N LEU A 782 -27.50 -2.62 -9.61
CA LEU A 782 -27.80 -4.04 -9.40
C LEU A 782 -28.74 -4.31 -8.21
N PRO A 783 -29.73 -5.21 -8.36
CA PRO A 783 -30.73 -5.52 -7.34
C PRO A 783 -30.20 -6.50 -6.29
N SER A 784 -30.81 -6.51 -5.10
CA SER A 784 -30.47 -7.47 -4.04
C SER A 784 -31.14 -8.83 -4.23
N ASP A 785 -32.18 -8.92 -5.05
CA ASP A 785 -32.79 -10.20 -5.42
C ASP A 785 -31.83 -11.03 -6.27
N LYS A 786 -31.37 -12.13 -5.70
CA LYS A 786 -30.46 -13.11 -6.33
C LYS A 786 -31.04 -13.74 -7.59
N LYS A 787 -32.36 -13.74 -7.74
CA LYS A 787 -33.08 -14.33 -8.89
C LYS A 787 -33.41 -13.32 -9.97
N ASP A 788 -33.01 -12.05 -9.81
CA ASP A 788 -33.29 -11.04 -10.81
C ASP A 788 -32.70 -11.44 -12.17
N PRO A 789 -33.46 -11.30 -13.29
CA PRO A 789 -33.01 -11.65 -14.63
C PRO A 789 -31.68 -11.00 -15.04
N VAL A 790 -31.32 -9.83 -14.49
CA VAL A 790 -30.06 -9.14 -14.80
C VAL A 790 -28.84 -10.01 -14.50
N TYR A 791 -28.91 -10.84 -13.46
CA TYR A 791 -27.82 -11.74 -13.09
C TYR A 791 -27.68 -12.93 -14.06
N ARG A 792 -28.80 -13.40 -14.62
CA ARG A 792 -28.78 -14.39 -15.72
C ARG A 792 -28.15 -13.78 -16.96
N ASP A 793 -28.55 -12.56 -17.31
CA ASP A 793 -28.10 -11.89 -18.52
C ASP A 793 -26.59 -11.59 -18.43
N MET A 794 -26.11 -11.17 -17.25
CA MET A 794 -24.67 -11.06 -16.94
C MET A 794 -23.92 -12.39 -17.11
N SER A 795 -24.44 -13.48 -16.52
CA SER A 795 -23.84 -14.82 -16.64
C SER A 795 -23.74 -15.26 -18.10
N MET A 796 -24.83 -15.15 -18.86
CA MET A 796 -24.84 -15.52 -20.28
C MET A 796 -23.87 -14.66 -21.11
N ALA A 797 -23.77 -13.36 -20.82
CA ALA A 797 -22.84 -12.46 -21.52
C ALA A 797 -21.38 -12.80 -21.25
N ILE A 798 -21.02 -13.13 -20.01
CA ILE A 798 -19.67 -13.60 -19.66
C ILE A 798 -19.36 -14.89 -20.41
N GLN A 799 -20.24 -15.90 -20.37
CA GLN A 799 -20.05 -17.17 -21.08
C GLN A 799 -19.86 -16.96 -22.58
N MET A 800 -20.71 -16.15 -23.22
CA MET A 800 -20.61 -15.85 -24.65
C MET A 800 -19.30 -15.16 -25.00
N ARG A 801 -18.92 -14.13 -24.23
CA ARG A 801 -17.72 -13.35 -24.50
C ARG A 801 -16.46 -14.15 -24.26
N LEU A 802 -16.40 -14.94 -23.19
CA LEU A 802 -15.27 -15.81 -22.87
C LEU A 802 -15.02 -16.83 -23.98
N LYS A 803 -16.04 -17.59 -24.38
CA LYS A 803 -15.94 -18.57 -25.47
C LYS A 803 -15.50 -17.94 -26.79
N LYS A 804 -16.01 -16.73 -27.10
CA LYS A 804 -15.63 -15.98 -28.31
C LYS A 804 -14.16 -15.55 -28.25
N LEU A 805 -13.74 -14.89 -27.17
CA LEU A 805 -12.37 -14.39 -27.03
C LEU A 805 -11.34 -15.51 -27.00
N LEU A 806 -11.64 -16.64 -26.37
CA LEU A 806 -10.75 -17.80 -26.36
C LEU A 806 -10.55 -18.38 -27.75
N HIS A 807 -11.65 -18.57 -28.49
CA HIS A 807 -11.54 -19.03 -29.87
C HIS A 807 -10.73 -18.04 -30.72
N GLU A 808 -11.05 -16.75 -30.66
CA GLU A 808 -10.39 -15.68 -31.43
C GLU A 808 -8.92 -15.49 -31.03
N SER A 809 -8.52 -15.85 -29.81
CA SER A 809 -7.13 -15.75 -29.35
C SER A 809 -6.30 -17.02 -29.57
N TYR A 810 -6.89 -18.22 -29.56
CA TYR A 810 -6.13 -19.46 -29.65
C TYR A 810 -6.06 -20.06 -31.05
N PHE A 811 -7.07 -19.81 -31.90
CA PHE A 811 -7.21 -20.44 -33.21
C PHE A 811 -6.85 -19.50 -34.37
N THR A 812 -5.90 -18.61 -34.12
CA THR A 812 -5.30 -17.67 -35.07
C THR A 812 -4.28 -18.34 -35.98
N GLU A 813 -3.51 -19.29 -35.47
CA GLU A 813 -2.42 -19.97 -36.20
C GLU A 813 -2.76 -21.44 -36.57
N PRO A 814 -2.38 -21.92 -37.76
CA PRO A 814 -2.55 -23.32 -38.17
C PRO A 814 -1.98 -24.35 -37.18
N GLU A 815 -0.84 -24.06 -36.55
CA GLU A 815 -0.16 -24.99 -35.64
C GLU A 815 -0.99 -25.34 -34.39
N ARG A 816 -1.93 -24.46 -34.00
CA ARG A 816 -2.81 -24.65 -32.85
C ARG A 816 -3.85 -25.76 -33.07
N TYR A 817 -4.03 -26.17 -34.32
CA TYR A 817 -4.87 -27.29 -34.73
C TYR A 817 -4.11 -28.62 -34.81
N HIS A 818 -2.77 -28.60 -34.77
CA HIS A 818 -2.00 -29.84 -34.93
C HIS A 818 -2.22 -30.84 -33.80
N ASN A 819 -2.34 -30.35 -32.55
CA ASN A 819 -2.67 -31.21 -31.42
C ASN A 819 -4.19 -31.44 -31.35
N LEU A 820 -4.62 -32.47 -32.06
CA LEU A 820 -6.02 -32.83 -32.28
C LEU A 820 -6.89 -32.79 -31.02
N VAL A 821 -6.46 -33.47 -29.95
CA VAL A 821 -7.32 -33.68 -28.78
C VAL A 821 -7.58 -32.37 -28.01
N PRO A 822 -6.55 -31.59 -27.59
CA PRO A 822 -6.79 -30.26 -27.00
C PRO A 822 -7.57 -29.32 -27.93
N ALA A 823 -7.24 -29.27 -29.22
CA ALA A 823 -7.92 -28.40 -30.17
C ALA A 823 -9.42 -28.73 -30.28
N GLN A 824 -9.76 -30.01 -30.42
CA GLN A 824 -11.16 -30.45 -30.51
C GLN A 824 -11.93 -30.22 -29.20
N VAL A 825 -11.30 -30.39 -28.04
CA VAL A 825 -11.93 -30.09 -26.74
C VAL A 825 -12.19 -28.59 -26.60
N LEU A 826 -11.26 -27.72 -26.99
CA LEU A 826 -11.47 -26.27 -26.95
C LEU A 826 -12.57 -25.82 -27.92
N LEU A 827 -12.58 -26.37 -29.15
CA LEU A 827 -13.63 -26.11 -30.13
C LEU A 827 -15.00 -26.56 -29.63
N ALA A 828 -15.07 -27.73 -28.99
CA ALA A 828 -16.30 -28.22 -28.37
C ALA A 828 -16.80 -27.26 -27.29
N TYR A 829 -15.94 -26.83 -26.36
CA TYR A 829 -16.29 -25.83 -25.35
C TYR A 829 -16.74 -24.50 -25.97
N CYS A 830 -16.02 -23.99 -26.99
CA CYS A 830 -16.38 -22.75 -27.68
C CYS A 830 -17.71 -22.84 -28.45
N SER A 831 -18.09 -24.06 -28.85
CA SER A 831 -19.34 -24.35 -29.55
C SER A 831 -20.54 -24.44 -28.62
N MET A 832 -20.35 -24.67 -27.32
CA MET A 832 -21.46 -24.74 -26.36
C MET A 832 -22.16 -23.37 -26.25
N PRO A 833 -23.50 -23.30 -26.36
CA PRO A 833 -24.24 -22.07 -26.10
C PRO A 833 -24.19 -21.72 -24.61
N PRO A 834 -24.36 -20.43 -24.25
CA PRO A 834 -24.49 -20.04 -22.84
C PRO A 834 -25.70 -20.73 -22.20
N ARG A 835 -25.57 -21.10 -20.92
CA ARG A 835 -26.64 -21.76 -20.17
C ARG A 835 -26.67 -21.28 -18.72
N VAL A 836 -27.89 -21.16 -18.20
CA VAL A 836 -28.19 -20.95 -16.78
C VAL A 836 -29.32 -21.92 -16.42
N ASP A 837 -29.30 -22.47 -15.20
CA ASP A 837 -30.36 -23.38 -14.77
C ASP A 837 -31.70 -22.69 -14.65
N ALA A 838 -32.77 -23.41 -15.02
CA ALA A 838 -34.14 -22.89 -14.99
C ALA A 838 -34.60 -22.46 -13.57
N GLY A 839 -34.00 -23.05 -12.53
CA GLY A 839 -34.24 -22.68 -11.14
C GLY A 839 -33.53 -21.40 -10.68
N MET A 840 -32.70 -20.78 -11.53
CA MET A 840 -31.79 -19.68 -11.18
C MET A 840 -30.96 -20.05 -9.94
N SER A 841 -30.05 -21.00 -10.14
CA SER A 841 -29.02 -21.39 -9.17
C SER A 841 -28.27 -20.15 -8.64
N ASN A 842 -27.63 -20.30 -7.48
CA ASN A 842 -26.87 -19.25 -6.84
C ASN A 842 -25.41 -19.72 -6.71
N PRO A 843 -24.50 -19.34 -7.62
CA PRO A 843 -24.65 -18.33 -8.69
C PRO A 843 -25.45 -18.82 -9.91
N PRO A 844 -25.97 -17.91 -10.77
CA PRO A 844 -26.82 -18.24 -11.93
C PRO A 844 -25.98 -18.91 -13.03
N TYR A 845 -25.74 -20.20 -12.86
CA TYR A 845 -24.93 -21.03 -13.72
C TYR A 845 -25.38 -22.49 -13.63
N TRP A 846 -25.14 -23.26 -14.68
CA TRP A 846 -25.63 -24.63 -14.77
C TRP A 846 -24.71 -25.63 -14.06
N ASP A 847 -25.25 -26.78 -13.65
CA ASP A 847 -24.49 -27.81 -12.94
C ASP A 847 -23.49 -28.53 -13.86
N THR A 848 -22.30 -27.94 -13.99
CA THR A 848 -21.20 -28.54 -14.74
C THR A 848 -20.56 -29.73 -14.03
N ALA A 849 -20.93 -30.04 -12.78
CA ALA A 849 -20.53 -31.28 -12.11
C ALA A 849 -21.28 -32.48 -12.73
N ASN A 850 -22.54 -32.29 -13.13
CA ASN A 850 -23.40 -33.30 -13.73
C ASN A 850 -22.95 -33.70 -15.16
N GLU A 851 -22.41 -34.90 -15.29
CA GLU A 851 -21.92 -35.44 -16.57
C GLU A 851 -23.00 -35.58 -17.64
N GLN A 852 -24.23 -35.91 -17.24
CA GLN A 852 -25.34 -36.06 -18.18
C GLN A 852 -25.72 -34.71 -18.79
N GLU A 853 -25.69 -33.64 -17.99
CA GLU A 853 -25.94 -32.29 -18.49
C GLU A 853 -24.86 -31.79 -19.43
N VAL A 854 -23.58 -32.03 -19.08
CA VAL A 854 -22.46 -31.69 -19.97
C VAL A 854 -22.57 -32.46 -21.29
N SER A 855 -22.92 -33.75 -21.24
CA SER A 855 -23.15 -34.58 -22.44
C SER A 855 -24.30 -34.03 -23.29
N ALA A 856 -25.42 -33.67 -22.65
CA ALA A 856 -26.58 -33.11 -23.33
C ALA A 856 -26.25 -31.76 -24.00
N MET A 857 -25.41 -30.94 -23.37
CA MET A 857 -24.94 -29.67 -23.94
C MET A 857 -24.01 -29.87 -25.14
N LEU A 858 -23.12 -30.87 -25.11
CA LEU A 858 -22.28 -31.24 -26.25
C LEU A 858 -23.12 -31.72 -27.44
N GLY A 859 -24.18 -32.49 -27.17
CA GLY A 859 -25.07 -33.06 -28.21
C GLY A 859 -26.17 -32.12 -28.72
N LYS A 860 -26.31 -30.91 -28.19
CA LYS A 860 -27.39 -29.98 -28.58
C LYS A 860 -27.24 -29.51 -30.03
N ASP A 861 -28.34 -29.43 -30.79
CA ASP A 861 -28.31 -28.98 -32.20
C ASP A 861 -27.62 -27.63 -32.41
N GLN A 862 -27.80 -26.69 -31.46
CA GLN A 862 -27.12 -25.40 -31.47
C GLN A 862 -25.59 -25.54 -31.34
N THR A 863 -25.13 -26.46 -30.50
CA THR A 863 -23.71 -26.79 -30.34
C THR A 863 -23.14 -27.39 -31.61
N VAL A 864 -23.86 -28.35 -32.21
CA VAL A 864 -23.46 -28.98 -33.48
C VAL A 864 -23.35 -27.94 -34.59
N LYS A 865 -24.36 -27.06 -34.73
CA LYS A 865 -24.34 -26.00 -35.75
C LYS A 865 -23.19 -25.02 -35.55
N LYS A 866 -22.95 -24.58 -34.30
CA LYS A 866 -21.83 -23.69 -34.00
C LYS A 866 -20.48 -24.38 -34.26
N MET A 867 -20.36 -25.67 -33.94
CA MET A 867 -19.18 -26.47 -34.25
C MET A 867 -18.94 -26.55 -35.76
N GLN A 868 -20.00 -26.75 -36.57
CA GLN A 868 -19.89 -26.71 -38.04
C GLN A 868 -19.33 -25.37 -38.53
N ASP A 869 -19.81 -24.26 -37.98
CA ASP A 869 -19.34 -22.92 -38.34
C ASP A 869 -17.85 -22.71 -37.96
N LEU A 870 -17.44 -23.19 -36.78
CA LEU A 870 -16.03 -23.11 -36.35
C LEU A 870 -15.13 -24.02 -37.18
N LEU A 871 -15.57 -25.24 -37.48
CA LEU A 871 -14.85 -26.18 -38.35
C LEU A 871 -14.71 -25.64 -39.77
N LYS A 872 -15.71 -24.93 -40.30
CA LYS A 872 -15.61 -24.26 -41.60
C LYS A 872 -14.52 -23.20 -41.62
N LYS A 873 -14.36 -22.44 -40.52
CA LYS A 873 -13.26 -21.46 -40.37
C LYS A 873 -11.91 -22.16 -40.26
N ALA A 874 -11.84 -23.24 -39.48
CA ALA A 874 -10.64 -24.05 -39.34
C ALA A 874 -10.19 -24.66 -40.69
N GLU A 875 -11.10 -25.29 -41.42
CA GLU A 875 -10.83 -25.87 -42.75
C GLU A 875 -10.32 -24.81 -43.74
N ALA A 876 -10.88 -23.60 -43.70
CA ALA A 876 -10.42 -22.49 -44.54
C ALA A 876 -9.00 -22.02 -44.15
N LEU A 877 -8.71 -21.89 -42.85
CA LEU A 877 -7.39 -21.51 -42.35
C LEU A 877 -6.32 -22.59 -42.62
N LEU A 878 -6.71 -23.86 -42.57
CA LEU A 878 -5.83 -25.01 -42.72
C LEU A 878 -5.71 -25.49 -44.18
N LYS A 879 -6.32 -24.81 -45.16
CA LYS A 879 -6.48 -25.31 -46.53
C LYS A 879 -5.17 -25.78 -47.18
N ASP A 880 -4.07 -25.14 -46.83
CA ASP A 880 -2.73 -25.44 -47.35
C ASP A 880 -1.88 -26.32 -46.40
N THR A 881 -2.48 -26.89 -45.36
CA THR A 881 -1.84 -27.78 -44.39
C THR A 881 -2.40 -29.20 -44.47
N GLY A 882 -1.62 -30.18 -44.00
CA GLY A 882 -2.04 -31.59 -43.94
C GLY A 882 -3.21 -31.87 -42.97
N ASP A 883 -3.54 -30.91 -42.10
CA ASP A 883 -4.50 -31.09 -41.01
C ASP A 883 -5.94 -30.70 -41.39
N ALA A 884 -6.17 -29.97 -42.50
CA ALA A 884 -7.53 -29.57 -42.93
C ALA A 884 -8.53 -30.73 -43.00
N GLY A 885 -8.06 -31.91 -43.41
CA GLY A 885 -8.89 -33.11 -43.52
C GLY A 885 -9.51 -33.57 -42.20
N GLN A 886 -8.94 -33.16 -41.06
CA GLN A 886 -9.36 -33.53 -39.71
C GLN A 886 -10.43 -32.58 -39.13
N TYR A 887 -10.69 -31.44 -39.80
CA TYR A 887 -11.56 -30.36 -39.33
C TYR A 887 -12.74 -30.07 -40.26
N LYS A 888 -13.28 -31.08 -40.96
CA LYS A 888 -14.39 -30.89 -41.90
C LYS A 888 -15.70 -30.57 -41.18
N PRO A 889 -16.52 -29.62 -41.64
CA PRO A 889 -17.80 -29.28 -41.01
C PRO A 889 -18.73 -30.49 -40.77
N ARG A 890 -18.75 -31.45 -41.71
CA ARG A 890 -19.55 -32.68 -41.60
C ARG A 890 -19.18 -33.56 -40.39
N ASP A 891 -17.98 -33.40 -39.84
CA ASP A 891 -17.47 -34.20 -38.72
C ASP A 891 -17.84 -33.61 -37.36
N ALA A 892 -18.55 -32.48 -37.30
CA ALA A 892 -18.92 -31.79 -36.05
C ALA A 892 -19.55 -32.73 -35.01
N GLY A 893 -20.57 -33.52 -35.41
CA GLY A 893 -21.25 -34.46 -34.50
C GLY A 893 -20.32 -35.57 -34.01
N ARG A 894 -19.44 -36.09 -34.89
CA ARG A 894 -18.45 -37.10 -34.54
C ARG A 894 -17.43 -36.57 -33.52
N ILE A 895 -16.92 -35.35 -33.74
CA ILE A 895 -15.96 -34.72 -32.84
C ILE A 895 -16.61 -34.46 -31.48
N LEU A 896 -17.78 -33.83 -31.45
CA LEU A 896 -18.52 -33.56 -30.20
C LEU A 896 -18.83 -34.85 -29.44
N GLY A 897 -19.23 -35.92 -30.13
CA GLY A 897 -19.48 -37.23 -29.53
C GLY A 897 -18.24 -37.93 -28.98
N SER A 898 -17.04 -37.51 -29.40
CA SER A 898 -15.77 -38.07 -28.90
C SER A 898 -15.21 -37.34 -27.68
N VAL A 899 -15.69 -36.13 -27.38
CA VAL A 899 -15.25 -35.35 -26.23
C VAL A 899 -15.90 -35.90 -24.96
N SER A 900 -15.09 -36.45 -24.06
CA SER A 900 -15.59 -36.97 -22.79
C SER A 900 -16.09 -35.83 -21.88
N PRO A 901 -17.28 -35.96 -21.26
CA PRO A 901 -17.73 -35.07 -20.19
C PRO A 901 -16.82 -35.07 -18.96
N ARG A 902 -15.93 -36.07 -18.82
CA ARG A 902 -14.92 -36.17 -17.75
C ARG A 902 -13.55 -35.66 -18.19
N ASP A 903 -13.41 -35.14 -19.41
CA ASP A 903 -12.12 -34.63 -19.87
C ASP A 903 -11.64 -33.50 -18.95
N PRO A 904 -10.44 -33.61 -18.33
CA PRO A 904 -9.97 -32.63 -17.36
C PRO A 904 -9.80 -31.24 -17.96
N ARG A 905 -9.55 -31.13 -19.27
CA ARG A 905 -9.45 -29.84 -19.97
C ARG A 905 -10.81 -29.19 -20.11
N LEU A 906 -11.85 -29.94 -20.49
CA LEU A 906 -13.22 -29.43 -20.58
C LEU A 906 -13.71 -28.99 -19.20
N ARG A 907 -13.47 -29.81 -18.17
CA ARG A 907 -13.82 -29.49 -16.78
C ARG A 907 -13.10 -28.25 -16.27
N GLY A 908 -11.82 -28.10 -16.58
CA GLY A 908 -11.06 -26.89 -16.25
C GLY A 908 -11.66 -25.63 -16.90
N LEU A 909 -12.00 -25.69 -18.19
CA LEU A 909 -12.62 -24.57 -18.90
C LEU A 909 -13.99 -24.18 -18.29
N LEU A 910 -14.83 -25.16 -17.98
CA LEU A 910 -16.15 -24.95 -17.37
C LEU A 910 -16.05 -24.45 -15.91
N PHE A 911 -15.04 -24.89 -15.17
CA PHE A 911 -14.77 -24.45 -13.81
C PHE A 911 -14.31 -22.99 -13.77
N VAL A 912 -13.38 -22.60 -14.64
CA VAL A 912 -12.94 -21.20 -14.76
C VAL A 912 -14.11 -20.29 -15.14
N GLU A 913 -14.94 -20.71 -16.09
CA GLU A 913 -16.17 -19.98 -16.45
C GLU A 913 -17.11 -19.80 -15.25
N PHE A 914 -17.31 -20.86 -14.45
CA PHE A 914 -18.10 -20.79 -13.22
C PHE A 914 -17.52 -19.82 -12.19
N GLU A 915 -16.21 -19.87 -11.92
CA GLU A 915 -15.58 -19.03 -10.90
C GLU A 915 -15.65 -17.53 -11.24
N ILE A 916 -15.43 -17.17 -12.51
CA ILE A 916 -15.61 -15.79 -13.00
C ILE A 916 -17.05 -15.32 -12.75
N ILE A 917 -18.04 -16.13 -13.11
CA ILE A 917 -19.47 -15.79 -12.95
C ILE A 917 -19.85 -15.72 -11.47
N SER A 918 -19.38 -16.66 -10.66
CA SER A 918 -19.61 -16.72 -9.22
C SER A 918 -19.12 -15.46 -8.53
N HIS A 919 -17.90 -15.04 -8.82
CA HIS A 919 -17.31 -13.83 -8.25
C HIS A 919 -17.98 -12.54 -8.75
N ALA A 920 -18.30 -12.44 -10.04
CA ALA A 920 -19.04 -11.30 -10.60
C ALA A 920 -20.45 -11.17 -10.01
N PHE A 921 -21.16 -12.29 -9.87
CA PHE A 921 -22.47 -12.36 -9.22
C PHE A 921 -22.41 -11.94 -7.75
N GLN A 922 -21.44 -12.47 -6.99
CA GLN A 922 -21.23 -12.09 -5.59
C GLN A 922 -20.89 -10.60 -5.45
N ALA A 923 -20.08 -10.04 -6.36
CA ALA A 923 -19.80 -8.60 -6.38
C ALA A 923 -21.11 -7.80 -6.52
N GLY A 924 -21.97 -8.16 -7.49
CA GLY A 924 -23.27 -7.50 -7.67
C GLY A 924 -24.15 -7.51 -6.42
N LEU A 925 -24.24 -8.66 -5.73
CA LEU A 925 -24.97 -8.75 -4.46
C LEU A 925 -24.38 -7.89 -3.35
N LYS A 926 -23.05 -7.76 -3.31
CA LYS A 926 -22.36 -6.92 -2.32
C LYS A 926 -22.56 -5.43 -2.59
N MET A 927 -22.61 -5.03 -3.86
CA MET A 927 -23.01 -3.67 -4.23
C MET A 927 -24.47 -3.39 -3.86
N ALA A 928 -25.39 -4.32 -4.10
CA ALA A 928 -26.78 -4.18 -3.67
C ALA A 928 -26.91 -4.08 -2.14
N GLN A 929 -26.16 -4.92 -1.40
CA GLN A 929 -26.10 -4.87 0.06
C GLN A 929 -25.52 -3.55 0.58
N PHE A 930 -24.51 -2.98 -0.10
CA PHE A 930 -23.99 -1.66 0.22
C PHE A 930 -25.09 -0.58 0.11
N LYS A 931 -25.91 -0.60 -0.93
CA LYS A 931 -27.01 0.36 -1.11
C LYS A 931 -28.05 0.27 0.01
N GLU A 932 -28.48 -0.94 0.35
CA GLU A 932 -29.44 -1.18 1.46
C GLU A 932 -28.88 -0.71 2.80
N LYS A 933 -27.56 -0.87 2.99
CA LYS A 933 -26.86 -0.50 4.22
C LYS A 933 -26.28 0.91 4.18
N SER A 934 -26.50 1.72 3.15
CA SER A 934 -25.93 3.07 3.06
C SER A 934 -26.36 3.99 4.22
N ALA A 935 -27.51 3.74 4.84
CA ALA A 935 -27.93 4.40 6.08
C ALA A 935 -27.30 3.80 7.36
N LYS A 936 -26.43 2.81 7.22
CA LYS A 936 -25.66 2.14 8.29
C LYS A 936 -24.18 2.06 7.87
N PRO A 937 -23.44 3.19 7.94
CA PRO A 937 -22.07 3.32 7.44
C PRO A 937 -21.13 2.16 7.79
N GLN A 938 -21.20 1.61 9.00
CA GLN A 938 -20.38 0.46 9.41
C GLN A 938 -20.62 -0.78 8.54
N GLY A 939 -21.89 -1.09 8.26
CA GLY A 939 -22.26 -2.21 7.39
C GLY A 939 -22.04 -1.92 5.90
N ALA A 940 -22.12 -0.64 5.51
CA ALA A 940 -21.90 -0.20 4.14
C ALA A 940 -20.43 -0.37 3.72
N VAL A 941 -19.47 0.10 4.53
CA VAL A 941 -18.04 -0.03 4.19
C VAL A 941 -17.61 -1.48 4.03
N VAL A 942 -18.14 -2.38 4.86
CA VAL A 942 -17.86 -3.83 4.74
C VAL A 942 -18.36 -4.38 3.40
N ALA A 943 -19.62 -4.09 3.05
CA ALA A 943 -20.19 -4.55 1.79
C ALA A 943 -19.46 -3.96 0.56
N LEU A 944 -19.04 -2.70 0.64
CA LEU A 944 -18.32 -2.02 -0.44
C LEU A 944 -16.91 -2.61 -0.66
N ALA A 945 -16.17 -2.93 0.41
CA ALA A 945 -14.87 -3.57 0.26
C ALA A 945 -15.01 -5.01 -0.28
N GLU A 946 -16.03 -5.75 0.15
CA GLU A 946 -16.32 -7.08 -0.39
C GLU A 946 -16.70 -7.04 -1.87
N PHE A 947 -17.42 -6.00 -2.32
CA PHE A 947 -17.68 -5.75 -3.74
C PHE A 947 -16.37 -5.58 -4.52
N GLY A 948 -15.47 -4.68 -4.07
CA GLY A 948 -14.19 -4.43 -4.75
C GLY A 948 -13.32 -5.69 -4.85
N ALA A 949 -13.20 -6.43 -3.75
CA ALA A 949 -12.44 -7.68 -3.69
C ALA A 949 -12.98 -8.73 -4.67
N LYS A 950 -14.31 -8.94 -4.68
CA LYS A 950 -14.94 -9.93 -5.55
C LYS A 950 -14.88 -9.56 -7.02
N LEU A 951 -15.06 -8.28 -7.33
CA LEU A 951 -15.06 -7.79 -8.70
C LEU A 951 -13.68 -7.90 -9.35
N THR A 952 -12.62 -7.53 -8.62
CA THR A 952 -11.25 -7.61 -9.13
C THR A 952 -10.75 -9.06 -9.24
N THR A 953 -11.12 -9.94 -8.31
CA THR A 953 -10.88 -11.39 -8.43
C THR A 953 -11.53 -11.98 -9.69
N ALA A 954 -12.80 -11.66 -9.96
CA ALA A 954 -13.55 -12.20 -11.11
C ALA A 954 -12.87 -11.91 -12.46
N PHE A 955 -12.35 -10.70 -12.62
CA PHE A 955 -11.85 -10.21 -13.91
C PHE A 955 -10.31 -10.13 -13.99
N ASN A 956 -9.59 -10.72 -13.03
CA ASN A 956 -8.13 -10.87 -13.09
C ASN A 956 -7.66 -12.24 -12.60
N GLN A 957 -7.75 -12.52 -11.29
CA GLN A 957 -7.30 -13.80 -10.72
C GLN A 957 -7.98 -15.01 -11.36
N GLU A 958 -9.30 -14.99 -11.53
CA GLU A 958 -10.04 -16.14 -12.05
C GLU A 958 -9.90 -16.32 -13.57
N VAL A 959 -9.34 -15.33 -14.28
CA VAL A 959 -9.05 -15.42 -15.71
C VAL A 959 -7.72 -16.18 -15.92
N VAL A 960 -7.62 -17.39 -15.35
CA VAL A 960 -6.40 -18.21 -15.33
C VAL A 960 -6.64 -19.65 -15.74
N ASN A 961 -5.54 -20.32 -16.08
CA ASN A 961 -5.43 -21.78 -16.18
C ASN A 961 -6.45 -22.43 -17.12
N MET A 962 -6.64 -21.80 -18.26
CA MET A 962 -7.02 -22.54 -19.46
C MET A 962 -5.69 -23.01 -20.07
N TYR A 963 -5.57 -24.27 -20.51
CA TYR A 963 -4.34 -24.80 -21.16
C TYR A 963 -3.94 -24.05 -22.46
N VAL A 964 -4.68 -23.00 -22.77
CA VAL A 964 -4.55 -21.95 -23.76
C VAL A 964 -3.40 -20.97 -23.43
N GLY A 965 -2.92 -20.94 -22.17
CA GLY A 965 -1.74 -20.18 -21.72
C GLY A 965 -2.06 -18.99 -20.81
N ASP A 966 -1.04 -18.45 -20.14
CA ASP A 966 -1.19 -17.36 -19.15
C ASP A 966 -1.47 -15.97 -19.78
N SER A 967 -1.32 -15.81 -21.10
CA SER A 967 -1.60 -14.56 -21.83
C SER A 967 -3.09 -14.20 -21.86
N VAL A 968 -3.97 -15.15 -21.57
CA VAL A 968 -5.42 -14.98 -21.58
C VAL A 968 -5.90 -13.98 -20.53
N ARG A 969 -5.15 -13.70 -19.44
CA ARG A 969 -5.55 -12.70 -18.42
C ARG A 969 -5.88 -11.33 -19.01
N ALA A 970 -5.26 -10.95 -20.13
CA ALA A 970 -5.53 -9.68 -20.81
C ALA A 970 -6.99 -9.53 -21.29
N ILE A 971 -7.74 -10.64 -21.41
CA ILE A 971 -9.16 -10.59 -21.79
C ILE A 971 -10.07 -10.17 -20.63
N GLY A 972 -9.57 -10.13 -19.39
CA GLY A 972 -10.35 -9.82 -18.19
C GLY A 972 -11.11 -8.49 -18.28
N THR A 973 -10.47 -7.43 -18.81
CA THR A 973 -11.12 -6.14 -19.05
C THR A 973 -12.25 -6.22 -20.08
N ALA A 974 -12.09 -7.04 -21.12
CA ALA A 974 -13.13 -7.26 -22.13
C ALA A 974 -14.31 -8.07 -21.56
N LEU A 975 -14.06 -9.00 -20.62
CA LEU A 975 -15.09 -9.71 -19.87
C LEU A 975 -15.84 -8.77 -18.92
N PHE A 976 -15.13 -7.90 -18.20
CA PHE A 976 -15.72 -6.87 -17.35
C PHE A 976 -16.67 -5.97 -18.14
N LEU A 977 -16.23 -5.48 -19.32
CA LEU A 977 -17.07 -4.66 -20.19
C LEU A 977 -18.28 -5.43 -20.73
N ALA A 978 -18.14 -6.71 -21.07
CA ALA A 978 -19.27 -7.53 -21.52
C ALA A 978 -20.29 -7.75 -20.39
N ALA A 979 -19.83 -8.05 -19.18
CA ALA A 979 -20.68 -8.15 -18.00
C ALA A 979 -21.41 -6.83 -17.74
N THR A 980 -20.68 -5.71 -17.77
CA THR A 980 -21.22 -4.37 -17.53
C THR A 980 -22.26 -3.97 -18.59
N ARG A 981 -22.03 -4.28 -19.87
CA ARG A 981 -23.01 -4.02 -20.94
C ARG A 981 -24.29 -4.85 -20.77
N ALA A 982 -24.16 -6.09 -20.31
CA ALA A 982 -25.31 -6.98 -20.10
C ALA A 982 -26.23 -6.49 -18.98
N ILE A 983 -25.67 -5.80 -17.99
CA ILE A 983 -26.42 -5.20 -16.89
C ILE A 983 -26.76 -3.72 -17.14
N ALA A 984 -26.34 -3.17 -18.29
CA ALA A 984 -26.54 -1.76 -18.61
C ALA A 984 -27.95 -1.51 -19.15
N PRO A 985 -28.64 -0.45 -18.69
CA PRO A 985 -29.83 0.01 -19.37
C PRO A 985 -29.46 0.52 -20.79
N PRO A 986 -30.41 0.49 -21.76
CA PRO A 986 -30.10 0.77 -23.17
C PRO A 986 -29.37 2.10 -23.42
N HIS A 987 -29.67 3.14 -22.64
CA HIS A 987 -29.05 4.46 -22.78
C HIS A 987 -27.58 4.54 -22.32
N LEU A 988 -27.12 3.61 -21.47
CA LEU A 988 -25.72 3.55 -21.02
C LEU A 988 -24.86 2.57 -21.83
N ALA A 989 -25.48 1.63 -22.53
CA ALA A 989 -24.77 0.59 -23.28
C ALA A 989 -23.83 1.15 -24.37
N ALA A 990 -24.20 2.27 -24.99
CA ALA A 990 -23.40 2.93 -26.03
C ALA A 990 -22.10 3.55 -25.50
N ALA A 991 -22.08 4.01 -24.25
CA ALA A 991 -20.91 4.62 -23.61
C ALA A 991 -19.83 3.58 -23.23
N LEU A 992 -20.18 2.29 -23.23
CA LEU A 992 -19.28 1.19 -22.92
C LEU A 992 -18.61 0.70 -24.22
N SER A 993 -17.98 1.56 -25.04
CA SER A 993 -17.46 1.18 -26.38
C SER A 993 -16.16 0.36 -26.35
N GLY A 994 -15.31 0.51 -25.32
CA GLY A 994 -14.04 -0.21 -25.20
C GLY A 994 -13.17 0.33 -24.06
N ALA A 995 -11.96 -0.21 -23.91
CA ALA A 995 -10.92 0.35 -23.05
C ALA A 995 -9.88 1.06 -23.91
N SER A 996 -9.29 2.15 -23.42
CA SER A 996 -8.08 2.71 -24.02
C SER A 996 -6.88 1.90 -23.55
N ALA A 997 -5.95 1.56 -24.46
CA ALA A 997 -4.84 0.66 -24.16
C ALA A 997 -3.52 1.13 -24.78
N LEU A 998 -2.41 0.77 -24.14
CA LEU A 998 -1.03 0.96 -24.58
C LEU A 998 -0.30 -0.39 -24.47
N LEU A 999 0.29 -0.82 -25.58
CA LEU A 999 1.16 -1.97 -25.67
C LEU A 999 2.58 -1.48 -25.91
N THR A 1000 3.53 -1.92 -25.10
CA THR A 1000 4.96 -1.65 -25.26
C THR A 1000 5.71 -2.97 -25.36
N ILE A 1001 6.63 -3.07 -26.31
CA ILE A 1001 7.46 -4.26 -26.55
C ILE A 1001 8.91 -3.80 -26.57
N GLU A 1002 9.77 -4.44 -25.78
CA GLU A 1002 11.20 -4.13 -25.75
C GLU A 1002 12.05 -5.39 -25.84
N PHE A 1003 13.19 -5.32 -26.54
CA PHE A 1003 14.16 -6.41 -26.65
C PHE A 1003 15.57 -5.93 -26.29
N ALA A 1004 16.29 -6.75 -25.53
CA ALA A 1004 17.73 -6.63 -25.30
C ALA A 1004 18.48 -7.75 -26.03
N LYS A 1005 19.77 -7.53 -26.28
CA LYS A 1005 20.64 -8.55 -26.88
C LYS A 1005 20.66 -9.85 -26.05
N PRO A 1006 20.72 -11.02 -26.69
CA PRO A 1006 21.01 -12.29 -26.02
C PRO A 1006 22.26 -12.18 -25.14
N GLY A 1007 22.23 -12.77 -23.94
CA GLY A 1007 23.33 -12.72 -22.97
C GLY A 1007 23.51 -11.39 -22.21
N ALA A 1008 22.73 -10.35 -22.52
CA ALA A 1008 22.74 -9.13 -21.73
C ALA A 1008 22.20 -9.36 -20.30
N PRO A 1009 22.62 -8.59 -19.28
CA PRO A 1009 22.11 -8.71 -17.92
C PRO A 1009 20.58 -8.59 -17.89
N PHE A 1010 19.88 -9.66 -17.53
CA PHE A 1010 18.42 -9.72 -17.57
C PHE A 1010 17.88 -10.26 -16.25
N ASP A 1011 17.65 -9.34 -15.31
CA ASP A 1011 16.92 -9.63 -14.07
C ASP A 1011 15.42 -9.64 -14.37
N THR A 1012 14.89 -10.85 -14.53
CA THR A 1012 13.48 -11.12 -14.83
C THR A 1012 12.54 -10.47 -13.82
N GLN A 1013 12.87 -10.45 -12.52
CA GLN A 1013 11.99 -9.89 -11.50
C GLN A 1013 12.03 -8.36 -11.47
N ALA A 1014 13.22 -7.77 -11.61
CA ALA A 1014 13.36 -6.32 -11.74
C ALA A 1014 12.59 -5.80 -12.97
N VAL A 1015 12.68 -6.50 -14.10
CA VAL A 1015 11.96 -6.17 -15.33
C VAL A 1015 10.45 -6.37 -15.17
N LEU A 1016 10.00 -7.45 -14.54
CA LEU A 1016 8.57 -7.69 -14.27
C LEU A 1016 7.93 -6.60 -13.41
N ASN A 1017 8.66 -6.09 -12.42
CA ASN A 1017 8.17 -5.03 -11.54
C ASN A 1017 8.16 -3.65 -12.21
N LYS A 1018 9.10 -3.38 -13.12
CA LYS A 1018 9.15 -2.13 -13.88
C LYS A 1018 8.21 -2.14 -15.10
N GLY A 1019 7.93 -3.31 -15.66
CA GLY A 1019 7.23 -3.44 -16.94
C GLY A 1019 8.08 -3.11 -18.17
N ARG A 1020 9.40 -3.00 -18.02
CA ARG A 1020 10.33 -2.59 -19.09
C ARG A 1020 11.77 -2.91 -18.74
N LEU A 1021 12.63 -2.91 -19.76
CA LEU A 1021 14.07 -3.10 -19.64
C LEU A 1021 14.73 -1.91 -18.93
N PRO A 1022 15.87 -2.12 -18.24
CA PRO A 1022 16.73 -1.03 -17.78
C PRO A 1022 17.13 -0.09 -18.92
N ASP A 1023 17.27 1.19 -18.60
CA ASP A 1023 17.67 2.21 -19.58
C ASP A 1023 19.03 1.84 -20.21
N GLY A 1024 19.13 2.00 -21.53
CA GLY A 1024 20.33 1.63 -22.31
C GLY A 1024 20.47 0.14 -22.64
N LEU A 1025 19.62 -0.73 -22.10
CA LEU A 1025 19.65 -2.17 -22.41
C LEU A 1025 18.78 -2.55 -23.62
N ALA A 1026 17.71 -1.79 -23.86
CA ALA A 1026 16.80 -2.01 -24.98
C ALA A 1026 17.48 -1.64 -26.30
N VAL A 1027 17.53 -2.59 -27.23
CA VAL A 1027 18.00 -2.39 -28.61
C VAL A 1027 16.85 -2.25 -29.60
N VAL A 1028 15.68 -2.78 -29.24
CA VAL A 1028 14.41 -2.53 -29.91
C VAL A 1028 13.40 -2.15 -28.83
N SER A 1029 12.61 -1.11 -29.08
CA SER A 1029 11.47 -0.70 -28.27
C SER A 1029 10.39 -0.29 -29.25
N GLU A 1030 9.16 -0.74 -29.09
CA GLU A 1030 8.03 -0.41 -29.98
C GLU A 1030 6.78 -0.24 -29.12
N SER A 1031 5.93 0.73 -29.47
CA SER A 1031 4.70 1.02 -28.72
C SER A 1031 3.50 1.26 -29.63
N VAL A 1032 2.34 0.72 -29.26
CA VAL A 1032 1.06 0.87 -29.96
C VAL A 1032 -0.01 1.29 -28.98
N ALA A 1033 -0.77 2.34 -29.31
CA ALA A 1033 -1.86 2.86 -28.50
C ALA A 1033 -3.20 2.77 -29.23
N GLU A 1034 -4.24 2.29 -28.54
CA GLU A 1034 -5.64 2.36 -28.95
C GLU A 1034 -6.33 3.31 -27.97
N ILE A 1035 -6.69 4.51 -28.41
CA ILE A 1035 -7.41 5.48 -27.59
C ILE A 1035 -8.84 5.56 -28.13
N VAL A 1036 -9.81 5.24 -27.28
CA VAL A 1036 -11.25 5.10 -27.61
C VAL A 1036 -12.04 6.33 -27.21
#